data_AF-A0A182W2F0-F1
#
_entry.id   AF-A0A182W2F0-F1
#
_cell.length_a   1.000
_cell.length_b   1.000
_cell.length_c   1.000
_cell.angle_alpha   90.00
_cell.angle_beta   90.00
_cell.angle_gamma   90.00
#
_symmetry.space_group_name_H-M   'P 1'
#
loop_
_entity.id
_entity.type
_entity.pdbx_description
1 polymer ?
#
loop_
_entity_poly.entity_id
_entity_poly.type
_entity_poly.pdbx_seq_one_letter_code
_entity_poly.pdbx_strand_id
1 'polypeptide(L)'
;MLTHKNNQGGRKKMQVAFVIRDAEEKRHRNGVNALQLDTINGRLYSAGRDAIIRLWNSTQTTSSEPYIQSMEHHNDWVNDIVLCCGGRNLISASCDTTVKVWNAHKGFCMSTLRTHRDYVQALAYAKDREQVASAGLDKAIFLWDVNTLTALTASNNTVTTSSISGSKDSIYSLAMNPSGTIIVSGSTENTLRIWDPRTCNKIAKLKGHTENVKALIVSEDGTQVVSGSSDGKIKLWSIGQQRCIQTISVHSEGVWCLLMTDGFSHVISGSRDRKIVMTELRNPANSVLICEEQAPVLSMCYNIDQTGVWATTWNSDIRCWKLHKTDKLCNYSYSNSCSSINNGSGEGTTAPGASAPSSNTRPATAVPAGTVTANPGKGYEVACIKGGAAIKRYHVLNDKRFMLTRDTDENVAIYDVLKIKKVEDLGKVDFEEEIKKRSQRIYVPNWFMVDLKTGMPMIVLGQDEIDCFAAWVSAEAGLQEPAEPGSDPKVNYGSLLLQALLEHWRPAPPHHHIPGGPVELENGCDGDIRGNEYFSVPKHTPIIFSEVGGRNVCRLLVKDAAGETESALLNDTVPSWVTNVVIDRTLPKFIKLPFYLLAHPSMLKQDRNKKERLIANEFIQCRKVCEHVLEKVLGSDLPTAGSTGNSNSSQNNSQSDGNSESSQIPAEERIELLCNEVLCDPNMDLRTVRHFIWKQSSDLTFHYRTKFN
;
A
#
# COMPACT_ATOMS: atom_id res chain seq x y z
N MET A 1 -22.54 -36.17 -14.65
CA MET A 1 -22.54 -36.30 -13.17
C MET A 1 -21.11 -36.19 -12.68
N LEU A 2 -20.67 -34.98 -12.32
CA LEU A 2 -19.39 -34.75 -11.65
C LEU A 2 -19.69 -34.60 -10.17
N THR A 3 -19.06 -35.45 -9.38
CA THR A 3 -19.21 -35.54 -7.94
C THR A 3 -18.72 -34.24 -7.29
N HIS A 4 -19.64 -33.53 -6.63
CA HIS A 4 -19.33 -32.49 -5.66
C HIS A 4 -18.52 -33.12 -4.52
N LYS A 5 -17.18 -33.08 -4.63
CA LYS A 5 -16.33 -33.15 -3.45
C LYS A 5 -16.60 -31.88 -2.66
N ASN A 6 -17.41 -32.02 -1.60
CA ASN A 6 -17.52 -31.07 -0.50
C ASN A 6 -16.12 -30.88 0.08
N ASN A 7 -15.41 -29.88 -0.43
CA ASN A 7 -14.19 -29.38 0.16
C ASN A 7 -14.64 -28.53 1.34
N GLN A 8 -14.82 -29.16 2.51
CA GLN A 8 -14.79 -28.44 3.80
C GLN A 8 -13.33 -27.98 4.06
N GLY A 9 -12.82 -27.13 3.17
CA GLY A 9 -11.67 -26.29 3.49
C GLY A 9 -12.22 -25.12 4.29
N GLY A 10 -11.72 -24.92 5.51
CA GLY A 10 -12.11 -23.77 6.33
C GLY A 10 -12.06 -22.49 5.49
N ARG A 11 -13.16 -21.72 5.50
CA ARG A 11 -13.24 -20.44 4.80
C ARG A 11 -11.99 -19.64 5.17
N LYS A 12 -11.20 -19.24 4.17
CA LYS A 12 -9.99 -18.47 4.41
C LYS A 12 -10.37 -17.17 5.09
N LYS A 13 -9.65 -16.79 6.15
CA LYS A 13 -9.88 -15.52 6.86
C LYS A 13 -9.70 -14.35 5.88
N MET A 14 -10.67 -13.45 5.90
CA MET A 14 -10.73 -12.25 5.06
C MET A 14 -10.47 -11.02 5.92
N GLN A 15 -9.67 -10.09 5.38
CA GLN A 15 -9.37 -8.80 5.99
C GLN A 15 -9.85 -7.66 5.10
N VAL A 16 -10.13 -6.51 5.73
CA VAL A 16 -10.54 -5.26 5.06
C VAL A 16 -9.41 -4.26 5.24
N ALA A 17 -8.97 -3.63 4.16
CA ALA A 17 -7.96 -2.58 4.23
C ALA A 17 -8.41 -1.33 3.47
N PHE A 18 -7.88 -0.17 3.87
CA PHE A 18 -8.09 1.09 3.17
C PHE A 18 -6.84 1.95 3.24
N VAL A 19 -6.74 2.94 2.34
CA VAL A 19 -5.56 3.82 2.24
C VAL A 19 -5.96 5.25 2.53
N ILE A 20 -5.30 5.91 3.48
CA ILE A 20 -5.51 7.34 3.74
C ILE A 20 -4.63 8.13 2.76
N ARG A 21 -5.24 8.78 1.78
CA ARG A 21 -4.56 9.50 0.69
C ARG A 21 -5.43 10.60 0.10
N ASP A 22 -4.83 11.44 -0.74
CA ASP A 22 -5.58 12.40 -1.54
C ASP A 22 -6.28 11.70 -2.72
N ALA A 23 -7.28 12.38 -3.28
CA ALA A 23 -8.07 11.84 -4.39
C ALA A 23 -7.22 11.55 -5.63
N GLU A 24 -6.18 12.35 -5.86
CA GLU A 24 -5.26 12.21 -6.99
C GLU A 24 -3.81 12.27 -6.48
N GLU A 25 -3.08 11.17 -6.63
CA GLU A 25 -1.66 11.09 -6.25
C GLU A 25 -0.80 11.25 -7.51
N LYS A 26 -0.60 12.50 -7.95
CA LYS A 26 0.11 12.82 -9.21
C LYS A 26 1.57 12.36 -9.23
N ARG A 27 2.22 12.30 -8.06
CA ARG A 27 3.64 11.93 -7.92
C ARG A 27 3.77 10.58 -7.24
N HIS A 28 4.82 9.83 -7.58
CA HIS A 28 5.13 8.57 -6.90
C HIS A 28 5.34 8.80 -5.41
N ARG A 29 4.70 7.99 -4.56
CA ARG A 29 4.85 8.03 -3.09
C ARG A 29 5.86 7.02 -2.56
N ASN A 30 6.53 6.28 -3.44
CA ASN A 30 7.62 5.36 -3.11
C ASN A 30 8.49 5.11 -4.36
N GLY A 31 9.53 4.29 -4.25
CA GLY A 31 10.43 3.97 -5.37
C GLY A 31 9.71 3.39 -6.61
N VAL A 32 10.32 3.51 -7.78
CA VAL A 32 9.75 3.06 -9.06
C VAL A 32 10.50 1.83 -9.56
N ASN A 33 9.81 0.70 -9.69
CA ASN A 33 10.44 -0.58 -10.01
C ASN A 33 10.72 -0.77 -11.51
N ALA A 34 9.90 -0.22 -12.41
CA ALA A 34 10.05 -0.42 -13.84
C ALA A 34 9.61 0.80 -14.66
N LEU A 35 10.23 0.97 -15.83
CA LEU A 35 9.92 2.00 -16.82
C LEU A 35 9.66 1.38 -18.19
N GLN A 36 8.74 1.97 -18.96
CA GLN A 36 8.55 1.67 -20.37
C GLN A 36 8.33 2.95 -21.16
N LEU A 37 9.03 3.11 -22.28
CA LEU A 37 8.90 4.27 -23.16
C LEU A 37 8.11 3.89 -24.41
N ASP A 38 7.06 4.65 -24.69
CA ASP A 38 6.39 4.69 -25.98
C ASP A 38 7.02 5.81 -26.82
N THR A 39 7.89 5.41 -27.75
CA THR A 39 8.62 6.32 -28.64
C THR A 39 7.72 6.98 -29.68
N ILE A 40 6.57 6.38 -30.01
CA ILE A 40 5.65 6.90 -31.04
C ILE A 40 4.89 8.10 -30.48
N ASN A 41 4.35 7.97 -29.28
CA ASN A 41 3.54 9.01 -28.64
C ASN A 41 4.34 9.90 -27.68
N GLY A 42 5.63 9.64 -27.50
CA GLY A 42 6.49 10.38 -26.58
C GLY A 42 6.07 10.25 -25.12
N ARG A 43 5.60 9.04 -24.72
CA ARG A 43 4.99 8.77 -23.42
C ARG A 43 5.87 7.84 -22.59
N LEU A 44 6.12 8.20 -21.34
CA LEU A 44 6.85 7.35 -20.39
C LEU A 44 5.86 6.75 -19.38
N TYR A 45 5.89 5.44 -19.21
CA TYR A 45 5.13 4.71 -18.20
C TYR A 45 6.07 4.31 -17.07
N SER A 46 5.59 4.41 -15.85
CA SER A 46 6.36 4.09 -14.65
C SER A 46 5.54 3.27 -13.66
N ALA A 47 6.08 2.17 -13.19
CA ALA A 47 5.47 1.27 -12.22
C ALA A 47 5.97 1.57 -10.80
N GLY A 48 5.11 2.16 -9.97
CA GLY A 48 5.45 2.55 -8.61
C GLY A 48 5.31 1.42 -7.59
N ARG A 49 6.18 1.44 -6.57
CA ARG A 49 5.98 0.68 -5.31
C ARG A 49 4.80 1.20 -4.51
N ASP A 50 4.21 2.33 -4.88
CA ASP A 50 2.99 2.87 -4.30
C ASP A 50 1.70 2.24 -4.88
N ALA A 51 1.84 1.14 -5.61
CA ALA A 51 0.78 0.38 -6.28
C ALA A 51 0.12 1.09 -7.48
N ILE A 52 0.68 2.21 -7.94
CA ILE A 52 0.13 3.03 -9.02
C ILE A 52 1.08 3.02 -10.21
N ILE A 53 0.52 2.84 -11.41
CA ILE A 53 1.24 3.05 -12.66
C ILE A 53 0.91 4.47 -13.13
N ARG A 54 1.93 5.25 -13.49
CA ARG A 54 1.75 6.64 -13.96
C ARG A 54 2.25 6.80 -15.39
N LEU A 55 1.55 7.66 -16.12
CA LEU A 55 1.87 8.06 -17.47
C LEU A 55 2.38 9.51 -17.48
N TRP A 56 3.52 9.73 -18.14
CA TRP A 56 4.19 11.01 -18.24
C TRP A 56 4.42 11.40 -19.69
N ASN A 57 4.44 12.70 -19.95
CA ASN A 57 4.92 13.25 -21.20
C ASN A 57 6.46 13.32 -21.17
N SER A 58 7.12 12.54 -22.03
CA SER A 58 8.58 12.51 -22.12
C SER A 58 9.15 13.55 -23.10
N THR A 59 8.31 14.28 -23.84
CA THR A 59 8.75 15.33 -24.78
C THR A 59 8.85 16.72 -24.15
N GLN A 60 8.15 16.95 -23.03
CA GLN A 60 8.13 18.24 -22.35
C GLN A 60 9.27 18.29 -21.31
N THR A 61 10.35 19.00 -21.64
CA THR A 61 11.54 19.07 -20.76
C THR A 61 11.63 20.34 -19.93
N THR A 62 10.84 21.38 -20.21
CA THR A 62 10.96 22.65 -19.47
C THR A 62 9.61 23.38 -19.40
N SER A 63 9.08 23.55 -18.17
CA SER A 63 8.00 24.48 -17.76
C SER A 63 6.56 23.97 -17.52
N SER A 64 6.17 22.74 -17.84
CA SER A 64 4.85 22.17 -17.49
C SER A 64 4.99 20.89 -16.68
N GLU A 65 4.05 20.60 -15.77
CA GLU A 65 4.02 19.32 -15.06
C GLU A 65 3.90 18.17 -16.09
N PRO A 66 4.83 17.19 -16.12
CA PRO A 66 4.83 16.14 -17.14
C PRO A 66 3.75 15.07 -16.92
N TYR A 67 2.96 15.18 -15.84
CA TYR A 67 1.94 14.20 -15.46
C TYR A 67 0.77 14.19 -16.46
N ILE A 68 0.35 12.99 -16.89
CA ILE A 68 -0.82 12.80 -17.77
C ILE A 68 -1.96 12.12 -17.02
N GLN A 69 -1.73 10.92 -16.47
CA GLN A 69 -2.76 10.14 -15.78
C GLN A 69 -2.16 9.08 -14.84
N SER A 70 -2.97 8.63 -13.88
CA SER A 70 -2.69 7.50 -12.98
C SER A 70 -3.58 6.31 -13.32
N MET A 71 -2.99 5.12 -13.36
CA MET A 71 -3.67 3.85 -13.61
C MET A 71 -3.70 3.05 -12.30
N GLU A 72 -4.85 3.07 -11.64
CA GLU A 72 -5.00 2.57 -10.27
C GLU A 72 -5.87 1.31 -10.20
N HIS A 73 -5.25 0.19 -9.84
CA HIS A 73 -5.98 -1.05 -9.56
C HIS A 73 -5.17 -2.05 -8.74
N HIS A 74 -3.84 -2.04 -8.85
CA HIS A 74 -2.99 -2.82 -7.97
C HIS A 74 -3.09 -2.35 -6.52
N ASN A 75 -2.78 -3.24 -5.59
CA ASN A 75 -2.87 -2.99 -4.13
C ASN A 75 -1.53 -3.16 -3.41
N ASP A 76 -0.50 -3.52 -4.17
CA ASP A 76 0.86 -3.70 -3.70
C ASP A 76 1.81 -3.27 -4.82
N TRP A 77 3.12 -3.37 -4.59
CA TRP A 77 4.15 -2.93 -5.51
C TRP A 77 3.91 -3.46 -6.92
N VAL A 78 3.99 -2.57 -7.92
CA VAL A 78 4.04 -2.99 -9.32
C VAL A 78 5.51 -3.23 -9.63
N ASN A 79 5.88 -4.50 -9.86
CA ASN A 79 7.29 -4.90 -10.01
C ASN A 79 7.78 -4.73 -11.44
N ASP A 80 6.91 -4.96 -12.41
CA ASP A 80 7.28 -4.87 -13.82
C ASP A 80 6.10 -4.45 -14.70
N ILE A 81 6.41 -3.81 -15.82
CA ILE A 81 5.46 -3.39 -16.85
C ILE A 81 6.04 -3.60 -18.25
N VAL A 82 5.17 -4.00 -19.17
CA VAL A 82 5.49 -4.18 -20.60
C VAL A 82 4.46 -3.43 -21.43
N LEU A 83 4.94 -2.59 -22.36
CA LEU A 83 4.11 -2.05 -23.44
C LEU A 83 4.11 -3.01 -24.63
N CYS A 84 2.92 -3.30 -25.14
CA CYS A 84 2.72 -4.23 -26.27
C CYS A 84 1.76 -3.66 -27.31
N CYS A 85 1.66 -4.33 -28.46
CA CYS A 85 0.81 -3.94 -29.60
C CYS A 85 1.04 -2.50 -30.06
N GLY A 86 2.31 -2.10 -30.19
CA GLY A 86 2.70 -0.74 -30.59
C GLY A 86 2.27 0.34 -29.60
N GLY A 87 2.29 0.05 -28.29
CA GLY A 87 1.92 1.00 -27.24
C GLY A 87 0.42 1.08 -26.95
N ARG A 88 -0.41 0.21 -27.56
CA ARG A 88 -1.86 0.19 -27.32
C ARG A 88 -2.24 -0.38 -25.97
N ASN A 89 -1.52 -1.42 -25.55
CA ASN A 89 -1.80 -2.16 -24.34
C ASN A 89 -0.58 -2.14 -23.41
N LEU A 90 -0.86 -2.24 -22.11
CA LEU A 90 0.15 -2.39 -21.07
C LEU A 90 -0.18 -3.67 -20.29
N ILE A 91 0.84 -4.44 -19.95
CA ILE A 91 0.72 -5.56 -19.01
C ILE A 91 1.58 -5.24 -17.80
N SER A 92 1.05 -5.48 -16.60
CA SER A 92 1.75 -5.22 -15.34
C SER A 92 1.77 -6.45 -14.43
N ALA A 93 2.84 -6.60 -13.67
CA ALA A 93 3.05 -7.63 -12.66
C ALA A 93 3.20 -7.00 -11.27
N SER A 94 2.60 -7.59 -10.23
CA SER A 94 2.57 -7.01 -8.90
C SER A 94 2.79 -8.01 -7.76
N CYS A 95 3.20 -7.48 -6.60
CA CYS A 95 3.19 -8.18 -5.31
C CYS A 95 1.77 -8.52 -4.82
N ASP A 96 0.71 -7.98 -5.41
CA ASP A 96 -0.66 -8.41 -5.10
C ASP A 96 -1.06 -9.77 -5.71
N THR A 97 -0.06 -10.51 -6.20
CA THR A 97 -0.13 -11.83 -6.87
C THR A 97 -0.88 -11.82 -8.19
N THR A 98 -1.14 -10.64 -8.79
CA THR A 98 -1.88 -10.54 -10.05
C THR A 98 -1.04 -10.01 -11.20
N VAL A 99 -1.42 -10.41 -12.41
CA VAL A 99 -1.03 -9.76 -13.65
C VAL A 99 -2.25 -9.03 -14.19
N LYS A 100 -2.09 -7.75 -14.57
CA LYS A 100 -3.19 -6.94 -15.10
C LYS A 100 -2.91 -6.53 -16.54
N VAL A 101 -3.99 -6.50 -17.32
CA VAL A 101 -4.00 -6.06 -18.72
C VAL A 101 -4.71 -4.73 -18.77
N TRP A 102 -4.10 -3.74 -19.41
CA TRP A 102 -4.60 -2.38 -19.42
C TRP A 102 -4.69 -1.85 -20.85
N ASN A 103 -5.68 -0.98 -21.05
CA ASN A 103 -5.65 -0.08 -22.19
C ASN A 103 -4.69 1.07 -21.86
N ALA A 104 -3.53 1.12 -22.52
CA ALA A 104 -2.48 2.09 -22.19
C ALA A 104 -2.88 3.54 -22.56
N HIS A 105 -3.71 3.69 -23.60
CA HIS A 105 -4.17 5.01 -24.07
C HIS A 105 -5.20 5.62 -23.13
N LYS A 106 -6.20 4.84 -22.72
CA LYS A 106 -7.31 5.28 -21.88
C LYS A 106 -7.06 5.13 -20.38
N GLY A 107 -6.02 4.38 -19.99
CA GLY A 107 -5.58 4.30 -18.59
C GLY A 107 -6.41 3.42 -17.67
N PHE A 108 -7.23 2.49 -18.18
CA PHE A 108 -8.06 1.60 -17.35
C PHE A 108 -7.65 0.12 -17.46
N CYS A 109 -7.91 -0.62 -16.39
CA CYS A 109 -7.66 -2.07 -16.30
C CYS A 109 -8.76 -2.82 -17.04
N MET A 110 -8.39 -3.62 -18.03
CA MET A 110 -9.31 -4.45 -18.83
C MET A 110 -9.53 -5.83 -18.20
N SER A 111 -8.49 -6.43 -17.62
CA SER A 111 -8.55 -7.79 -17.08
C SER A 111 -7.52 -8.02 -15.98
N THR A 112 -7.85 -8.90 -15.03
CA THR A 112 -6.97 -9.30 -13.92
C THR A 112 -6.78 -10.80 -13.91
N LEU A 113 -5.57 -11.24 -14.21
CA LEU A 113 -5.14 -12.64 -14.24
C LEU A 113 -4.67 -13.04 -12.84
N ARG A 114 -5.34 -14.05 -12.25
CA ARG A 114 -5.13 -14.51 -10.86
C ARG A 114 -4.53 -15.91 -10.79
N THR A 115 -3.64 -16.23 -11.72
CA THR A 115 -3.01 -17.56 -11.84
C THR A 115 -1.82 -17.75 -10.91
N HIS A 116 -1.05 -16.68 -10.70
CA HIS A 116 0.07 -16.69 -9.78
C HIS A 116 -0.40 -16.85 -8.32
N ARG A 117 0.42 -17.51 -7.51
CA ARG A 117 0.13 -17.83 -6.11
C ARG A 117 0.96 -17.05 -5.10
N ASP A 118 1.89 -16.25 -5.60
CA ASP A 118 2.82 -15.42 -4.85
C ASP A 118 3.20 -14.20 -5.72
N TYR A 119 4.09 -13.35 -5.24
CA TYR A 119 4.45 -12.08 -5.89
C TYR A 119 4.98 -12.30 -7.30
N VAL A 120 4.39 -11.61 -8.28
CA VAL A 120 4.85 -11.63 -9.67
C VAL A 120 5.96 -10.59 -9.80
N GLN A 121 7.17 -11.05 -10.14
CA GLN A 121 8.39 -10.23 -10.08
C GLN A 121 8.80 -9.69 -11.45
N ALA A 122 8.59 -10.45 -12.52
CA ALA A 122 9.13 -10.11 -13.84
C ALA A 122 8.16 -10.47 -14.96
N LEU A 123 8.21 -9.66 -16.01
CA LEU A 123 7.56 -9.90 -17.29
C LEU A 123 8.63 -10.05 -18.38
N ALA A 124 8.28 -10.74 -19.46
CA ALA A 124 9.06 -10.77 -20.68
C ALA A 124 8.15 -10.69 -21.89
N TYR A 125 8.65 -10.14 -23.00
CA TYR A 125 7.83 -9.86 -24.17
C TYR A 125 8.53 -10.26 -25.46
N ALA A 126 7.82 -11.03 -26.28
CA ALA A 126 8.19 -11.33 -27.66
C ALA A 126 7.31 -10.49 -28.60
N LYS A 127 7.90 -9.41 -29.11
CA LYS A 127 7.24 -8.41 -29.94
C LYS A 127 6.60 -8.99 -31.20
N ASP A 128 7.31 -9.85 -31.93
CA ASP A 128 6.86 -10.33 -33.25
C ASP A 128 5.66 -11.28 -33.16
N ARG A 129 5.45 -11.88 -31.98
CA ARG A 129 4.33 -12.79 -31.69
C ARG A 129 3.26 -12.16 -30.83
N GLU A 130 3.46 -10.94 -30.34
CA GLU A 130 2.63 -10.33 -29.31
C GLU A 130 2.38 -11.28 -28.13
N GLN A 131 3.45 -11.93 -27.65
CA GLN A 131 3.39 -12.90 -26.55
C GLN A 131 4.11 -12.34 -25.32
N VAL A 132 3.46 -12.39 -24.16
CA VAL A 132 4.04 -12.00 -22.88
C VAL A 132 4.18 -13.21 -21.97
N ALA A 133 5.26 -13.24 -21.20
CA ALA A 133 5.47 -14.19 -20.14
C ALA A 133 5.49 -13.49 -18.78
N SER A 134 4.98 -14.14 -17.74
CA SER A 134 5.02 -13.64 -16.36
C SER A 134 5.62 -14.68 -15.42
N ALA A 135 6.45 -14.23 -14.48
CA ALA A 135 7.13 -15.09 -13.51
C ALA A 135 7.25 -14.43 -12.14
N GLY A 136 7.32 -15.24 -11.09
CA GLY A 136 7.36 -14.74 -9.73
C GLY A 136 7.95 -15.70 -8.69
N LEU A 137 7.65 -15.39 -7.43
CA LEU A 137 8.10 -16.17 -6.27
C LEU A 137 7.42 -17.54 -6.16
N ASP A 138 6.29 -17.72 -6.84
CA ASP A 138 5.59 -19.01 -6.97
C ASP A 138 6.29 -20.01 -7.89
N LYS A 139 7.45 -19.62 -8.45
CA LYS A 139 8.34 -20.45 -9.27
C LYS A 139 7.73 -20.85 -10.62
N ALA A 140 6.55 -20.33 -10.93
CA ALA A 140 5.84 -20.60 -12.17
C ALA A 140 6.18 -19.55 -13.22
N ILE A 141 6.17 -19.96 -14.48
CA ILE A 141 6.20 -19.05 -15.63
C ILE A 141 4.93 -19.33 -16.43
N PHE A 142 4.11 -18.30 -16.66
CA PHE A 142 2.94 -18.38 -17.52
C PHE A 142 3.17 -17.62 -18.81
N LEU A 143 2.68 -18.17 -19.92
CA LEU A 143 2.70 -17.53 -21.24
C LEU A 143 1.31 -17.07 -21.60
N TRP A 144 1.25 -15.88 -22.21
CA TRP A 144 0.03 -15.18 -22.54
C TRP A 144 0.12 -14.63 -23.95
N ASP A 145 -0.88 -14.93 -24.78
CA ASP A 145 -1.07 -14.20 -26.03
C ASP A 145 -1.84 -12.91 -25.77
N VAL A 146 -1.21 -11.77 -26.08
CA VAL A 146 -1.79 -10.44 -25.83
C VAL A 146 -3.08 -10.24 -26.65
N ASN A 147 -3.17 -10.80 -27.85
CA ASN A 147 -4.36 -10.67 -28.69
C ASN A 147 -5.55 -11.39 -28.04
N THR A 148 -5.32 -12.61 -27.54
CA THR A 148 -6.33 -13.35 -26.77
C THR A 148 -6.74 -12.58 -25.50
N LEU A 149 -5.78 -12.03 -24.76
CA LEU A 149 -6.06 -11.28 -23.52
C LEU A 149 -6.86 -9.99 -23.77
N THR A 150 -6.62 -9.30 -24.87
CA THR A 150 -7.28 -8.03 -25.20
C THR A 150 -8.66 -8.24 -25.84
N ALA A 151 -8.94 -9.44 -26.35
CA ALA A 151 -10.24 -9.85 -26.88
C ALA A 151 -11.20 -10.41 -25.80
N LEU A 152 -10.80 -10.44 -24.53
CA LEU A 152 -11.67 -10.89 -23.44
C LEU A 152 -12.86 -9.95 -23.26
N THR A 153 -14.04 -10.53 -23.11
CA THR A 153 -15.31 -9.83 -22.87
C THR A 153 -16.08 -10.50 -21.74
N ALA A 154 -17.19 -9.91 -21.29
CA ALA A 154 -18.05 -10.53 -20.29
C ALA A 154 -18.56 -11.93 -20.72
N SER A 155 -18.74 -12.16 -22.03
CA SER A 155 -19.15 -13.45 -22.59
C SER A 155 -17.99 -14.40 -22.90
N ASN A 156 -16.76 -13.89 -23.06
CA ASN A 156 -15.56 -14.69 -23.30
C ASN A 156 -14.49 -14.38 -22.25
N ASN A 157 -14.63 -14.97 -21.07
CA ASN A 157 -13.77 -14.75 -19.90
C ASN A 157 -12.82 -15.91 -19.59
N THR A 158 -12.73 -16.91 -20.46
CA THR A 158 -11.85 -18.07 -20.26
C THR A 158 -10.52 -17.84 -20.96
N VAL A 159 -9.42 -17.94 -20.21
CA VAL A 159 -8.06 -17.84 -20.75
C VAL A 159 -7.38 -19.19 -20.60
N THR A 160 -6.90 -19.76 -21.70
CA THR A 160 -6.06 -20.95 -21.65
C THR A 160 -4.65 -20.55 -21.22
N THR A 161 -4.19 -21.11 -20.11
CA THR A 161 -2.87 -20.80 -19.55
C THR A 161 -1.86 -21.84 -20.03
N SER A 162 -0.86 -21.43 -20.79
CA SER A 162 0.33 -22.23 -21.02
C SER A 162 1.33 -21.95 -19.90
N SER A 163 1.85 -23.00 -19.25
CA SER A 163 2.84 -22.85 -18.17
C SER A 163 4.13 -23.59 -18.51
N ILE A 164 5.25 -22.99 -18.18
CA ILE A 164 6.57 -23.59 -18.31
C ILE A 164 7.00 -24.09 -16.93
N SER A 165 7.32 -25.38 -16.85
CA SER A 165 7.78 -26.01 -15.61
C SER A 165 9.29 -26.23 -15.60
N GLY A 166 9.88 -26.22 -14.40
CA GLY A 166 11.28 -26.61 -14.19
C GLY A 166 12.10 -25.67 -13.32
N SER A 167 11.62 -24.48 -12.99
CA SER A 167 12.23 -23.68 -11.91
C SER A 167 11.97 -24.36 -10.57
N LYS A 168 13.01 -24.51 -9.74
CA LYS A 168 12.90 -25.08 -8.39
C LYS A 168 12.82 -23.99 -7.33
N ASP A 169 13.15 -22.76 -7.69
CA ASP A 169 13.21 -21.63 -6.79
C ASP A 169 12.60 -20.35 -7.39
N SER A 170 12.48 -19.32 -6.56
CA SER A 170 11.84 -18.04 -6.86
C SER A 170 12.49 -17.37 -8.06
N ILE A 171 11.67 -16.85 -8.98
CA ILE A 171 12.13 -16.21 -10.20
C ILE A 171 12.10 -14.69 -9.99
N TYR A 172 13.21 -14.02 -10.31
CA TYR A 172 13.38 -12.58 -10.13
C TYR A 172 13.56 -11.83 -11.44
N SER A 173 13.94 -12.51 -12.52
CA SER A 173 14.09 -11.92 -13.84
C SER A 173 13.65 -12.86 -14.94
N LEU A 174 13.11 -12.28 -16.01
CA LEU A 174 12.62 -12.99 -17.17
C LEU A 174 12.97 -12.19 -18.41
N ALA A 175 13.35 -12.86 -19.49
CA ALA A 175 13.60 -12.21 -20.77
C ALA A 175 13.23 -13.14 -21.93
N MET A 176 12.74 -12.55 -23.02
CA MET A 176 12.43 -13.22 -24.28
C MET A 176 13.10 -12.47 -25.42
N ASN A 177 13.40 -13.18 -26.50
CA ASN A 177 13.81 -12.52 -27.73
C ASN A 177 12.58 -12.06 -28.55
N PRO A 178 12.70 -11.06 -29.43
CA PRO A 178 11.58 -10.51 -30.19
C PRO A 178 10.78 -11.55 -30.98
N SER A 179 11.46 -12.52 -31.60
CA SER A 179 10.81 -13.59 -32.38
C SER A 179 10.10 -14.66 -31.53
N GLY A 180 10.27 -14.63 -30.21
CA GLY A 180 9.65 -15.57 -29.27
C GLY A 180 10.08 -17.01 -29.49
N THR A 181 11.36 -17.23 -29.78
CA THR A 181 11.95 -18.57 -29.92
C THR A 181 12.59 -19.04 -28.62
N ILE A 182 12.98 -18.11 -27.75
CA ILE A 182 13.69 -18.39 -26.51
C ILE A 182 13.13 -17.54 -25.38
N ILE A 183 12.97 -18.19 -24.22
CA ILE A 183 12.71 -17.52 -22.93
C ILE A 183 13.76 -17.95 -21.92
N VAL A 184 14.25 -16.98 -21.15
CA VAL A 184 15.29 -17.16 -20.14
C VAL A 184 14.78 -16.66 -18.78
N SER A 185 14.98 -17.46 -17.72
CA SER A 185 14.66 -17.05 -16.35
C SER A 185 15.89 -16.97 -15.47
N GLY A 186 15.95 -15.95 -14.62
CA GLY A 186 16.94 -15.78 -13.55
C GLY A 186 16.28 -15.96 -12.19
N SER A 187 16.94 -16.72 -11.32
CA SER A 187 16.38 -17.19 -10.05
C SER A 187 17.44 -17.16 -8.94
N THR A 188 16.99 -17.28 -7.69
CA THR A 188 17.83 -17.58 -6.51
C THR A 188 18.51 -18.95 -6.58
N GLU A 189 18.21 -19.78 -7.59
CA GLU A 189 19.05 -20.93 -7.95
C GLU A 189 20.46 -20.54 -8.47
N ASN A 190 20.76 -19.25 -8.66
CA ASN A 190 22.03 -18.72 -9.20
C ASN A 190 22.35 -19.24 -10.61
N THR A 191 21.34 -19.74 -11.33
CA THR A 191 21.47 -20.33 -12.65
C THR A 191 20.43 -19.75 -13.59
N LEU A 192 20.77 -19.68 -14.87
CA LEU A 192 19.83 -19.29 -15.91
C LEU A 192 19.24 -20.57 -16.50
N ARG A 193 17.93 -20.57 -16.71
CA ARG A 193 17.23 -21.66 -17.39
C ARG A 193 16.61 -21.13 -18.66
N ILE A 194 16.67 -21.94 -19.72
CA ILE A 194 16.29 -21.55 -21.07
C ILE A 194 15.28 -22.55 -21.60
N TRP A 195 14.20 -22.05 -22.20
CA TRP A 195 13.15 -22.86 -22.82
C TRP A 195 12.76 -22.32 -24.20
N ASP A 196 12.16 -23.16 -25.02
CA ASP A 196 11.40 -22.75 -26.20
C ASP A 196 9.94 -22.49 -25.77
N PRO A 197 9.45 -21.24 -25.80
CA PRO A 197 8.10 -20.92 -25.35
C PRO A 197 7.01 -21.52 -26.24
N ARG A 198 7.32 -21.95 -27.47
CA ARG A 198 6.34 -22.54 -28.40
C ARG A 198 6.03 -24.00 -28.07
N THR A 199 7.06 -24.73 -27.64
CA THR A 199 6.97 -26.16 -27.31
C THR A 199 6.97 -26.42 -25.80
N CYS A 200 7.25 -25.39 -24.99
CA CYS A 200 7.48 -25.47 -23.55
C CYS A 200 8.63 -26.42 -23.16
N ASN A 201 9.51 -26.75 -24.11
CA ASN A 201 10.64 -27.65 -23.88
C ASN A 201 11.85 -26.92 -23.30
N LYS A 202 12.61 -27.61 -22.44
CA LYS A 202 13.87 -27.12 -21.88
C LYS A 202 14.97 -27.16 -22.94
N ILE A 203 15.68 -26.06 -23.12
CA ILE A 203 16.83 -25.94 -24.05
C ILE A 203 18.14 -26.13 -23.29
N ALA A 204 18.38 -25.31 -22.25
CA ALA A 204 19.66 -25.30 -21.55
C ALA A 204 19.54 -24.84 -20.09
N LYS A 205 20.56 -25.17 -19.30
CA LYS A 205 20.77 -24.65 -17.94
C LYS A 205 22.18 -24.10 -17.83
N LEU A 206 22.31 -22.78 -17.72
CA LEU A 206 23.60 -22.10 -17.64
C LEU A 206 23.96 -21.84 -16.18
N LYS A 207 25.12 -22.38 -15.77
CA LYS A 207 25.66 -22.21 -14.40
C LYS A 207 26.86 -21.27 -14.45
N GLY A 208 26.98 -20.39 -13.44
CA GLY A 208 28.19 -19.60 -13.25
C GLY A 208 28.03 -18.33 -12.41
N HIS A 209 26.81 -17.84 -12.17
CA HIS A 209 26.59 -16.84 -11.13
C HIS A 209 26.67 -17.48 -9.75
N THR A 210 27.04 -16.67 -8.75
CA THR A 210 27.14 -17.12 -7.35
C THR A 210 25.98 -16.63 -6.49
N GLU A 211 25.18 -15.69 -7.00
CA GLU A 211 23.98 -15.17 -6.32
C GLU A 211 22.82 -14.95 -7.31
N ASN A 212 21.70 -14.45 -6.77
CA ASN A 212 20.44 -14.25 -7.48
C ASN A 212 20.60 -13.37 -8.73
N VAL A 213 20.04 -13.84 -9.86
CA VAL A 213 20.06 -13.15 -11.15
C VAL A 213 18.82 -12.25 -11.28
N LYS A 214 19.04 -10.93 -11.28
CA LYS A 214 17.97 -9.93 -11.24
C LYS A 214 17.74 -9.18 -12.55
N ALA A 215 18.67 -9.25 -13.48
CA ALA A 215 18.51 -8.63 -14.80
C ALA A 215 18.92 -9.59 -15.90
N LEU A 216 18.13 -9.63 -16.98
CA LEU A 216 18.36 -10.46 -18.14
C LEU A 216 18.02 -9.69 -19.41
N ILE A 217 18.87 -9.83 -20.43
CA ILE A 217 18.62 -9.34 -21.79
C ILE A 217 19.03 -10.43 -22.76
N VAL A 218 18.17 -10.73 -23.73
CA VAL A 218 18.44 -11.68 -24.81
C VAL A 218 18.74 -10.89 -26.08
N SER A 219 19.69 -11.35 -26.89
CA SER A 219 19.96 -10.79 -28.21
C SER A 219 18.77 -11.00 -29.16
N GLU A 220 18.62 -10.15 -30.17
CA GLU A 220 17.50 -10.20 -31.11
C GLU A 220 17.41 -11.57 -31.84
N ASP A 221 18.57 -12.11 -32.24
CA ASP A 221 18.70 -13.44 -32.85
C ASP A 221 18.48 -14.62 -31.88
N GLY A 222 18.40 -14.35 -30.57
CA GLY A 222 18.28 -15.37 -29.53
C GLY A 222 19.55 -16.22 -29.32
N THR A 223 20.72 -15.82 -29.82
CA THR A 223 21.94 -16.63 -29.67
C THR A 223 22.75 -16.32 -28.42
N GLN A 224 22.57 -15.13 -27.84
CA GLN A 224 23.31 -14.63 -26.68
C GLN A 224 22.40 -14.09 -25.58
N VAL A 225 22.90 -14.13 -24.35
CA VAL A 225 22.23 -13.56 -23.17
C VAL A 225 23.23 -12.74 -22.38
N VAL A 226 22.80 -11.57 -21.92
CA VAL A 226 23.51 -10.80 -20.89
C VAL A 226 22.72 -10.90 -19.59
N SER A 227 23.41 -11.21 -18.49
CA SER A 227 22.79 -11.31 -17.17
C SER A 227 23.52 -10.49 -16.12
N GLY A 228 22.74 -9.83 -15.25
CA GLY A 228 23.21 -9.11 -14.07
C GLY A 228 22.76 -9.81 -12.80
N SER A 229 23.69 -10.00 -11.86
CA SER A 229 23.43 -10.73 -10.62
C SER A 229 23.77 -9.91 -9.39
N SER A 230 23.19 -10.33 -8.27
CA SER A 230 23.48 -9.81 -6.93
C SER A 230 24.96 -10.03 -6.53
N ASP A 231 25.67 -10.94 -7.22
CA ASP A 231 27.12 -11.17 -7.07
C ASP A 231 28.02 -10.03 -7.59
N GLY A 232 27.41 -8.95 -8.08
CA GLY A 232 28.09 -7.76 -8.63
C GLY A 232 28.68 -7.95 -10.02
N LYS A 233 28.46 -9.10 -10.66
CA LYS A 233 29.00 -9.43 -11.99
C LYS A 233 27.93 -9.36 -13.05
N ILE A 234 28.38 -8.96 -14.24
CA ILE A 234 27.62 -9.07 -15.48
C ILE A 234 28.26 -10.19 -16.30
N LYS A 235 27.44 -11.10 -16.85
CA LYS A 235 27.93 -12.23 -17.66
C LYS A 235 27.29 -12.23 -19.03
N LEU A 236 28.12 -12.48 -20.04
CA LEU A 236 27.69 -12.74 -21.41
C LEU A 236 27.73 -14.24 -21.67
N TRP A 237 26.64 -14.79 -22.19
CA TRP A 237 26.46 -16.22 -22.43
C TRP A 237 26.23 -16.48 -23.91
N SER A 238 26.81 -17.57 -24.43
CA SER A 238 26.42 -18.14 -25.72
C SER A 238 25.44 -19.27 -25.45
N ILE A 239 24.24 -19.19 -26.03
CA ILE A 239 23.23 -20.25 -25.93
C ILE A 239 23.66 -21.47 -26.74
N GLY A 240 24.20 -21.26 -27.96
CA GLY A 240 24.69 -22.36 -28.81
C GLY A 240 25.84 -23.14 -28.18
N GLN A 241 26.77 -22.47 -27.49
CA GLN A 241 27.88 -23.13 -26.78
C GLN A 241 27.53 -23.51 -25.33
N GLN A 242 26.33 -23.14 -24.85
CA GLN A 242 25.85 -23.37 -23.47
C GLN A 242 26.84 -22.99 -22.36
N ARG A 243 27.59 -21.90 -22.55
CA ARG A 243 28.62 -21.45 -21.60
C ARG A 243 28.71 -19.93 -21.47
N CYS A 244 29.33 -19.50 -20.38
CA CYS A 244 29.75 -18.11 -20.21
C CYS A 244 30.91 -17.81 -21.16
N ILE A 245 30.79 -16.72 -21.92
CA ILE A 245 31.82 -16.21 -22.83
C ILE A 245 32.69 -15.17 -22.10
N GLN A 246 32.04 -14.23 -21.42
CA GLN A 246 32.70 -13.09 -20.76
C GLN A 246 32.10 -12.84 -19.38
N THR A 247 32.95 -12.44 -18.42
CA THR A 247 32.52 -11.93 -17.12
C THR A 247 33.07 -10.52 -16.94
N ILE A 248 32.20 -9.60 -16.53
CA ILE A 248 32.47 -8.17 -16.38
C ILE A 248 32.21 -7.83 -14.91
N SER A 249 33.19 -7.19 -14.26
CA SER A 249 33.17 -6.87 -12.83
C SER A 249 33.43 -5.36 -12.66
N VAL A 250 32.41 -4.55 -12.97
CA VAL A 250 32.49 -3.07 -12.90
C VAL A 250 31.81 -2.49 -11.66
N HIS A 251 30.97 -3.28 -10.97
CA HIS A 251 30.22 -2.86 -9.79
C HIS A 251 30.78 -3.50 -8.52
N SER A 252 30.66 -2.79 -7.39
CA SER A 252 31.06 -3.30 -6.07
C SER A 252 29.95 -4.04 -5.35
N GLU A 253 28.69 -3.83 -5.76
CA GLU A 253 27.51 -4.49 -5.22
C GLU A 253 26.64 -5.07 -6.36
N GLY A 254 25.54 -5.73 -5.99
CA GLY A 254 24.67 -6.44 -6.91
C GLY A 254 24.08 -5.58 -8.04
N VAL A 255 24.15 -6.12 -9.26
CA VAL A 255 23.59 -5.52 -10.48
C VAL A 255 22.12 -5.91 -10.59
N TRP A 256 21.23 -4.90 -10.69
CA TRP A 256 19.78 -5.11 -10.60
C TRP A 256 19.05 -4.81 -11.89
N CYS A 257 19.58 -3.93 -12.75
CA CYS A 257 19.00 -3.63 -14.04
C CYS A 257 20.07 -3.52 -15.12
N LEU A 258 19.66 -3.83 -16.34
CA LEU A 258 20.48 -3.76 -17.53
C LEU A 258 19.68 -3.10 -18.64
N LEU A 259 20.38 -2.43 -19.55
CA LEU A 259 19.86 -1.89 -20.80
C LEU A 259 20.91 -2.12 -21.89
N MET A 260 20.49 -2.59 -23.06
CA MET A 260 21.39 -2.83 -24.20
C MET A 260 21.26 -1.75 -25.26
N THR A 261 22.34 -1.46 -25.98
CA THR A 261 22.28 -0.66 -27.22
C THR A 261 21.78 -1.49 -28.40
N ASP A 262 21.17 -0.87 -29.41
CA ASP A 262 20.56 -1.52 -30.59
C ASP A 262 21.50 -2.51 -31.32
N GLY A 263 22.81 -2.30 -31.31
CA GLY A 263 23.79 -3.21 -31.92
C GLY A 263 24.29 -4.37 -31.04
N PHE A 264 23.67 -4.60 -29.88
CA PHE A 264 24.12 -5.55 -28.85
C PHE A 264 25.63 -5.42 -28.52
N SER A 265 26.14 -4.19 -28.53
CA SER A 265 27.58 -3.90 -28.45
C SER A 265 28.01 -3.38 -27.08
N HIS A 266 27.16 -2.55 -26.46
CA HIS A 266 27.37 -2.01 -25.13
C HIS A 266 26.21 -2.37 -24.22
N VAL A 267 26.54 -2.63 -22.96
CA VAL A 267 25.60 -2.83 -21.87
C VAL A 267 25.67 -1.63 -20.93
N ILE A 268 24.52 -1.07 -20.59
CA ILE A 268 24.37 -0.09 -19.53
C ILE A 268 23.82 -0.82 -18.31
N SER A 269 24.54 -0.78 -17.20
CA SER A 269 24.20 -1.50 -15.98
C SER A 269 23.93 -0.54 -14.83
N GLY A 270 22.85 -0.82 -14.09
CA GLY A 270 22.49 -0.13 -12.86
C GLY A 270 22.57 -1.08 -11.67
N SER A 271 23.17 -0.60 -10.58
CA SER A 271 23.53 -1.44 -9.43
C SER A 271 23.05 -0.86 -8.11
N ARG A 272 23.04 -1.74 -7.09
CA ARG A 272 22.84 -1.38 -5.70
C ARG A 272 23.87 -0.38 -5.18
N ASP A 273 25.07 -0.37 -5.77
CA ASP A 273 26.14 0.61 -5.47
C ASP A 273 25.83 2.05 -5.94
N ARG A 274 24.64 2.26 -6.54
CA ARG A 274 24.10 3.53 -7.05
C ARG A 274 24.74 4.02 -8.36
N LYS A 275 25.68 3.28 -8.93
CA LYS A 275 26.36 3.68 -10.17
C LYS A 275 25.60 3.17 -11.39
N ILE A 276 25.60 4.00 -12.43
CA ILE A 276 25.18 3.62 -13.78
C ILE A 276 26.42 3.63 -14.66
N VAL A 277 26.77 2.47 -15.23
CA VAL A 277 28.01 2.27 -15.99
C VAL A 277 27.67 1.74 -17.38
N MET A 278 28.25 2.32 -18.41
CA MET A 278 28.20 1.81 -19.78
C MET A 278 29.48 1.03 -20.08
N THR A 279 29.36 -0.23 -20.46
CA THR A 279 30.50 -1.12 -20.73
C THR A 279 30.41 -1.70 -22.13
N GLU A 280 31.50 -1.66 -22.88
CA GLU A 280 31.60 -2.36 -24.16
C GLU A 280 31.74 -3.88 -23.93
N LEU A 281 30.86 -4.69 -24.53
CA LEU A 281 30.85 -6.15 -24.33
C LEU A 281 32.09 -6.85 -24.88
N ARG A 282 32.65 -6.34 -25.98
CA ARG A 282 33.84 -6.91 -26.63
C ARG A 282 35.12 -6.59 -25.86
N ASN A 283 35.17 -5.42 -25.23
CA ASN A 283 36.31 -4.96 -24.45
C ASN A 283 35.85 -4.34 -23.12
N PRO A 284 35.70 -5.14 -22.05
CA PRO A 284 35.22 -4.65 -20.77
C PRO A 284 36.12 -3.60 -20.10
N ALA A 285 37.37 -3.45 -20.54
CA ALA A 285 38.23 -2.35 -20.07
C ALA A 285 37.69 -0.97 -20.51
N ASN A 286 36.89 -0.93 -21.59
CA ASN A 286 36.18 0.27 -22.03
C ASN A 286 34.84 0.40 -21.28
N SER A 287 34.94 0.81 -20.02
CA SER A 287 33.81 1.07 -19.13
C SER A 287 33.77 2.54 -18.75
N VAL A 288 32.63 3.20 -18.92
CA VAL A 288 32.41 4.61 -18.63
C VAL A 288 31.32 4.77 -17.58
N LEU A 289 31.63 5.48 -16.49
CA LEU A 289 30.64 5.89 -15.49
C LEU A 289 29.77 7.00 -16.09
N ILE A 290 28.45 6.78 -16.18
CA ILE A 290 27.48 7.78 -16.62
C ILE A 290 27.12 8.71 -15.46
N CYS A 291 26.74 8.14 -14.32
CA CYS A 291 26.39 8.90 -13.12
C CYS A 291 26.42 8.02 -11.86
N GLU A 292 26.43 8.68 -10.71
CA GLU A 292 26.13 8.10 -9.40
C GLU A 292 24.81 8.68 -8.88
N GLU A 293 23.81 7.82 -8.71
CA GLU A 293 22.49 8.16 -8.18
C GLU A 293 22.50 8.35 -6.66
N GLN A 294 21.44 8.96 -6.12
CA GLN A 294 21.30 9.16 -4.68
C GLN A 294 20.89 7.88 -3.93
N ALA A 295 20.30 6.92 -4.64
CA ALA A 295 19.78 5.68 -4.09
C ALA A 295 19.98 4.51 -5.08
N PRO A 296 19.92 3.24 -4.61
CA PRO A 296 20.10 2.06 -5.44
C PRO A 296 19.23 2.06 -6.71
N VAL A 297 19.83 1.77 -7.86
CA VAL A 297 19.17 1.84 -9.18
C VAL A 297 18.30 0.60 -9.39
N LEU A 298 17.03 0.79 -9.76
CA LEU A 298 16.04 -0.28 -9.92
C LEU A 298 15.76 -0.64 -11.38
N SER A 299 15.58 0.36 -12.24
CA SER A 299 15.27 0.17 -13.65
C SER A 299 15.76 1.35 -14.48
N MET A 300 15.91 1.11 -15.78
CA MET A 300 16.39 2.08 -16.74
C MET A 300 15.67 1.90 -18.09
N CYS A 301 15.44 3.00 -18.80
CA CYS A 301 15.07 2.97 -20.21
C CYS A 301 15.70 4.16 -20.94
N TYR A 302 15.88 4.07 -22.26
CA TYR A 302 16.32 5.23 -23.04
C TYR A 302 15.29 6.36 -22.98
N ASN A 303 15.74 7.58 -23.23
CA ASN A 303 14.87 8.68 -23.62
C ASN A 303 14.53 8.57 -25.13
N ILE A 304 13.63 9.45 -25.61
CA ILE A 304 13.08 9.38 -26.97
C ILE A 304 14.16 9.44 -28.07
N ASP A 305 15.17 10.29 -27.89
CA ASP A 305 16.25 10.48 -28.87
C ASP A 305 17.46 9.55 -28.65
N GLN A 306 17.38 8.63 -27.68
CA GLN A 306 18.47 7.77 -27.21
C GLN A 306 19.76 8.51 -26.82
N THR A 307 19.70 9.81 -26.55
CA THR A 307 20.86 10.60 -26.06
C THR A 307 21.01 10.56 -24.55
N GLY A 308 20.07 9.93 -23.84
CA GLY A 308 20.04 9.81 -22.40
C GLY A 308 19.31 8.55 -21.92
N VAL A 309 19.42 8.30 -20.63
CA VAL A 309 18.79 7.17 -19.94
C VAL A 309 17.97 7.70 -18.78
N TRP A 310 16.68 7.40 -18.79
CA TRP A 310 15.84 7.51 -17.61
C TRP A 310 16.21 6.40 -16.63
N ALA A 311 16.45 6.76 -15.38
CA ALA A 311 16.77 5.86 -14.29
C ALA A 311 15.78 6.02 -13.15
N THR A 312 15.40 4.89 -12.54
CA THR A 312 14.62 4.85 -11.31
C THR A 312 15.45 4.29 -10.18
N THR A 313 15.09 4.69 -8.95
CA THR A 313 15.81 4.26 -7.75
C THR A 313 14.82 3.87 -6.65
N TRP A 314 15.32 3.56 -5.46
CA TRP A 314 14.50 3.42 -4.26
C TRP A 314 13.78 4.71 -3.84
N ASN A 315 14.20 5.86 -4.35
CA ASN A 315 13.52 7.14 -4.19
C ASN A 315 12.41 7.28 -5.23
N SER A 316 11.45 8.15 -4.96
CA SER A 316 10.28 8.38 -5.82
C SER A 316 10.58 9.23 -7.07
N ASP A 317 11.72 9.93 -7.09
CA ASP A 317 12.18 10.69 -8.26
C ASP A 317 12.58 9.77 -9.43
N ILE A 318 12.29 10.20 -10.65
CA ILE A 318 12.79 9.59 -11.88
C ILE A 318 13.68 10.61 -12.57
N ARG A 319 14.93 10.25 -12.88
CA ARG A 319 15.93 11.18 -13.46
C ARG A 319 16.39 10.71 -14.82
N CYS A 320 16.62 11.64 -15.73
CA CYS A 320 17.18 11.38 -17.05
C CYS A 320 18.63 11.86 -17.06
N TRP A 321 19.56 10.94 -17.36
CA TRP A 321 20.99 11.21 -17.42
C TRP A 321 21.48 11.19 -18.86
N LYS A 322 22.28 12.17 -19.26
CA LYS A 322 22.83 12.23 -20.61
C LYS A 322 23.89 11.15 -20.81
N LEU A 323 23.81 10.47 -21.94
CA LEU A 323 24.85 9.54 -22.38
C LEU A 323 26.00 10.33 -23.01
N HIS A 324 27.23 9.96 -22.64
CA HIS A 324 28.41 10.47 -23.32
C HIS A 324 28.40 9.96 -24.75
N LYS A 325 28.51 10.87 -25.73
CA LYS A 325 28.68 10.48 -27.13
C LYS A 325 29.95 9.65 -27.24
N THR A 326 29.83 8.35 -27.43
CA THR A 326 30.88 7.60 -28.11
C THR A 326 30.72 7.93 -29.59
N ASP A 327 31.75 8.50 -30.21
CA ASP A 327 31.76 9.04 -31.58
C ASP A 327 31.51 8.01 -32.71
N LYS A 328 30.81 6.91 -32.42
CA LYS A 328 30.49 5.82 -33.36
C LYS A 328 29.03 5.36 -33.35
N LEU A 329 28.14 5.95 -32.55
CA LEU A 329 26.72 5.55 -32.49
C LEU A 329 25.83 6.22 -33.55
N CYS A 330 26.32 7.23 -34.28
CA CYS A 330 25.53 7.98 -35.28
C CYS A 330 26.00 7.70 -36.71
N ASN A 331 26.01 6.44 -37.15
CA ASN A 331 26.24 6.12 -38.56
C ASN A 331 25.40 4.94 -39.07
N TYR A 332 24.16 4.79 -38.56
CA TYR A 332 23.12 4.02 -39.24
C TYR A 332 21.73 4.63 -38.93
N SER A 333 21.51 5.87 -39.37
CA SER A 333 20.16 6.37 -39.61
C SER A 333 19.67 5.79 -40.94
N TYR A 334 18.95 4.66 -40.91
CA TYR A 334 18.13 4.30 -42.06
C TYR A 334 16.86 5.16 -42.03
N SER A 335 16.86 6.17 -42.89
CA SER A 335 15.67 6.82 -43.39
C SER A 335 14.79 5.80 -44.09
N ASN A 336 13.64 5.45 -43.52
CA ASN A 336 12.52 4.92 -44.30
C ASN A 336 11.53 6.05 -44.54
N SER A 337 11.88 6.89 -45.52
CA SER A 337 10.92 7.73 -46.22
C SER A 337 10.13 6.86 -47.20
N CYS A 338 8.81 6.88 -47.02
CA CYS A 338 7.81 6.39 -47.95
C CYS A 338 8.11 6.92 -49.36
N SER A 339 8.28 5.99 -50.30
CA SER A 339 8.40 6.27 -51.73
C SER A 339 7.06 6.75 -52.29
N SER A 340 6.99 8.03 -52.65
CA SER A 340 6.03 8.52 -53.64
C SER A 340 6.80 8.91 -54.89
N ILE A 341 6.43 8.24 -55.98
CA ILE A 341 6.89 8.45 -57.35
C ILE A 341 6.50 9.87 -57.77
N ASN A 342 7.44 10.65 -58.31
CA ASN A 342 7.15 11.52 -59.44
C ASN A 342 8.42 11.96 -60.19
N ASN A 343 8.34 11.80 -61.50
CA ASN A 343 9.32 12.23 -62.52
C ASN A 343 9.49 13.75 -62.55
N GLY A 344 10.70 14.21 -62.90
CA GLY A 344 10.93 15.60 -63.24
C GLY A 344 12.40 15.89 -63.54
N SER A 345 12.72 15.91 -64.84
CA SER A 345 13.97 16.33 -65.49
C SER A 345 14.48 17.72 -65.09
N GLY A 346 15.80 17.93 -65.12
CA GLY A 346 16.38 19.29 -65.21
C GLY A 346 17.89 19.36 -64.93
N GLU A 347 18.64 19.91 -65.87
CA GLU A 347 20.10 19.97 -66.00
C GLU A 347 20.82 21.01 -65.10
N GLY A 348 22.17 20.94 -65.09
CA GLY A 348 23.06 22.11 -65.02
C GLY A 348 23.82 22.30 -63.70
N THR A 349 25.04 21.79 -63.56
CA THR A 349 26.36 22.45 -63.78
C THR A 349 26.80 23.51 -62.76
N THR A 350 28.04 23.30 -62.28
CA THR A 350 29.07 24.23 -61.76
C THR A 350 29.15 24.54 -60.25
N ALA A 351 30.26 24.10 -59.66
CA ALA A 351 31.00 24.78 -58.58
C ALA A 351 32.14 25.62 -59.22
N PRO A 352 33.09 26.26 -58.48
CA PRO A 352 33.17 26.64 -57.07
C PRO A 352 33.60 28.13 -56.88
N GLY A 353 33.76 28.62 -55.64
CA GLY A 353 34.43 29.90 -55.42
C GLY A 353 34.56 30.31 -53.95
N ALA A 354 35.73 30.07 -53.36
CA ALA A 354 36.10 30.52 -52.03
C ALA A 354 36.41 32.03 -51.99
N SER A 355 36.07 32.70 -50.87
CA SER A 355 36.92 33.72 -50.23
C SER A 355 36.25 34.29 -48.98
N ALA A 356 37.02 34.32 -47.89
CA ALA A 356 36.88 35.22 -46.75
C ALA A 356 38.17 36.10 -46.72
N PRO A 357 38.39 37.07 -45.79
CA PRO A 357 37.54 37.67 -44.76
C PRO A 357 37.67 39.23 -44.69
N SER A 358 36.91 39.89 -43.79
CA SER A 358 37.31 41.06 -42.95
C SER A 358 36.05 41.82 -42.48
N SER A 359 35.67 41.66 -41.21
CA SER A 359 35.85 42.61 -40.09
C SER A 359 35.07 43.92 -40.22
N ASN A 360 34.01 44.07 -39.42
CA ASN A 360 33.93 45.16 -38.44
C ASN A 360 32.79 44.95 -37.42
N THR A 361 33.15 45.33 -36.20
CA THR A 361 32.56 45.11 -34.88
C THR A 361 31.45 46.11 -34.53
N ARG A 362 30.50 45.69 -33.67
CA ARG A 362 30.05 46.45 -32.48
C ARG A 362 29.26 45.52 -31.50
N PRO A 363 29.23 45.85 -30.19
CA PRO A 363 29.29 44.86 -29.12
C PRO A 363 27.94 44.47 -28.53
N ALA A 364 27.81 43.22 -28.09
CA ALA A 364 26.76 42.79 -27.18
C ALA A 364 27.38 42.53 -25.81
N THR A 365 26.76 43.16 -24.80
CA THR A 365 27.07 43.11 -23.38
C THR A 365 27.11 41.69 -22.82
N ALA A 366 28.17 41.42 -22.06
CA ALA A 366 28.42 40.16 -21.37
C ALA A 366 27.39 39.92 -20.25
N VAL A 367 26.80 38.72 -20.26
CA VAL A 367 26.18 38.09 -19.09
C VAL A 367 27.23 37.10 -18.56
N PRO A 368 27.55 37.07 -17.26
CA PRO A 368 28.66 36.27 -16.77
C PRO A 368 28.28 34.78 -16.87
N ALA A 369 29.11 34.03 -17.61
CA ALA A 369 29.10 32.59 -17.59
C ALA A 369 29.47 32.13 -16.18
N GLY A 370 28.49 31.64 -15.43
CA GLY A 370 28.73 30.87 -14.22
C GLY A 370 29.45 29.58 -14.60
N THR A 371 30.76 29.55 -14.41
CA THR A 371 31.57 28.33 -14.40
C THR A 371 31.08 27.43 -13.27
N VAL A 372 30.13 26.54 -13.60
CA VAL A 372 29.85 25.36 -12.78
C VAL A 372 31.02 24.41 -13.00
N THR A 373 31.93 24.36 -12.05
CA THR A 373 32.96 23.33 -11.98
C THR A 373 32.27 21.97 -11.89
N ALA A 374 32.31 21.20 -12.98
CA ALA A 374 31.81 19.84 -13.02
C ALA A 374 32.61 18.97 -12.04
N ASN A 375 31.96 18.49 -10.99
CA ASN A 375 32.54 17.45 -10.15
C ASN A 375 32.61 16.15 -10.98
N PRO A 376 33.80 15.56 -11.21
CA PRO A 376 33.93 14.31 -11.93
C PRO A 376 33.21 13.21 -11.13
N GLY A 377 32.03 12.78 -11.60
CA GLY A 377 31.19 11.77 -10.95
C GLY A 377 29.70 12.11 -10.92
N LYS A 378 29.32 13.40 -10.94
CA LYS A 378 27.93 13.82 -11.13
C LYS A 378 27.66 13.89 -12.63
N GLY A 379 27.04 12.85 -13.19
CA GLY A 379 26.58 12.85 -14.58
C GLY A 379 25.73 14.08 -14.91
N TYR A 380 25.52 14.35 -16.20
CA TYR A 380 24.70 15.49 -16.62
C TYR A 380 23.22 15.13 -16.58
N GLU A 381 22.49 15.68 -15.61
CA GLU A 381 21.02 15.54 -15.50
C GLU A 381 20.33 16.35 -16.60
N VAL A 382 19.54 15.68 -17.43
CA VAL A 382 18.79 16.26 -18.56
C VAL A 382 17.39 16.69 -18.12
N ALA A 383 16.74 15.88 -17.30
CA ALA A 383 15.38 16.09 -16.83
C ALA A 383 15.12 15.31 -15.54
N CYS A 384 14.15 15.75 -14.74
CA CYS A 384 13.71 15.06 -13.53
C CYS A 384 12.19 15.13 -13.38
N ILE A 385 11.55 13.97 -13.24
CA ILE A 385 10.17 13.85 -12.80
C ILE A 385 10.20 13.73 -11.28
N LYS A 386 9.62 14.72 -10.60
CA LYS A 386 9.64 14.80 -9.14
C LYS A 386 8.68 13.79 -8.51
N GLY A 387 9.20 13.04 -7.55
CA GLY A 387 8.46 12.20 -6.64
C GLY A 387 7.80 13.00 -5.51
N GLY A 388 6.91 12.34 -4.78
CA GLY A 388 6.38 12.81 -3.51
C GLY A 388 7.07 12.11 -2.33
N ALA A 389 6.90 12.66 -1.12
CA ALA A 389 7.50 12.12 0.09
C ALA A 389 6.86 10.79 0.49
N ALA A 390 7.65 9.77 0.81
CA ALA A 390 7.12 8.49 1.26
C ALA A 390 7.02 8.47 2.79
N ILE A 391 5.90 8.03 3.37
CA ILE A 391 5.84 7.81 4.82
C ILE A 391 6.73 6.61 5.17
N LYS A 392 7.69 6.79 6.08
CA LYS A 392 8.65 5.74 6.48
C LYS A 392 8.50 5.30 7.93
N ARG A 393 7.97 6.17 8.80
CA ARG A 393 7.72 5.85 10.21
C ARG A 393 6.33 6.28 10.62
N TYR A 394 5.76 5.56 11.57
CA TYR A 394 4.50 5.92 12.21
C TYR A 394 4.52 5.58 13.70
N HIS A 395 3.64 6.21 14.44
CA HIS A 395 3.34 5.89 15.83
C HIS A 395 1.84 6.07 16.09
N VAL A 396 1.18 5.01 16.52
CA VAL A 396 -0.24 5.05 16.89
C VAL A 396 -0.36 5.46 18.35
N LEU A 397 -1.06 6.56 18.63
CA LEU A 397 -1.26 7.07 19.98
C LEU A 397 -2.09 6.10 20.84
N ASN A 398 -2.10 6.36 22.15
CA ASN A 398 -2.72 5.47 23.14
C ASN A 398 -4.25 5.38 23.03
N ASP A 399 -4.88 6.39 22.43
CA ASP A 399 -6.31 6.41 22.11
C ASP A 399 -6.71 5.45 20.97
N LYS A 400 -5.73 4.88 20.26
CA LYS A 400 -5.93 4.05 19.06
C LYS A 400 -6.87 4.71 18.05
N ARG A 401 -6.77 6.02 17.87
CA ARG A 401 -7.50 6.79 16.86
C ARG A 401 -6.56 7.68 16.07
N PHE A 402 -5.67 8.38 16.76
CA PHE A 402 -4.72 9.28 16.12
C PHE A 402 -3.38 8.61 15.89
N MET A 403 -2.76 8.93 14.77
CA MET A 403 -1.45 8.41 14.38
C MET A 403 -0.56 9.55 13.93
N LEU A 404 0.68 9.57 14.44
CA LEU A 404 1.75 10.43 13.92
C LEU A 404 2.53 9.67 12.86
N THR A 405 2.96 10.38 11.82
CA THR A 405 3.79 9.81 10.75
C THR A 405 4.98 10.71 10.48
N ARG A 406 6.08 10.13 10.00
CA ARG A 406 7.26 10.86 9.50
C ARG A 406 7.61 10.36 8.09
N ASP A 407 7.73 11.31 7.16
CA ASP A 407 8.03 11.03 5.76
C ASP A 407 9.53 11.12 5.42
N THR A 408 9.90 10.88 4.15
CA THR A 408 11.28 10.97 3.63
C THR A 408 11.83 12.39 3.60
N ASP A 409 10.98 13.40 3.67
CA ASP A 409 11.38 14.81 3.68
C ASP A 409 11.54 15.33 5.12
N GLU A 410 11.40 14.42 6.10
CA GLU A 410 11.48 14.64 7.54
C GLU A 410 10.29 15.45 8.09
N ASN A 411 9.18 15.51 7.37
CA ASN A 411 7.96 16.16 7.86
C ASN A 411 7.16 15.20 8.74
N VAL A 412 6.62 15.73 9.83
CA VAL A 412 5.74 15.04 10.75
C VAL A 412 4.30 15.50 10.52
N ALA A 413 3.37 14.56 10.48
CA ALA A 413 1.95 14.84 10.30
C ALA A 413 1.09 13.95 11.19
N ILE A 414 -0.14 14.40 11.43
CA ILE A 414 -1.13 13.71 12.26
C ILE A 414 -2.29 13.26 11.41
N TYR A 415 -2.73 12.03 11.64
CA TYR A 415 -3.84 11.38 10.95
C TYR A 415 -4.90 10.96 11.95
N ASP A 416 -6.17 11.17 11.61
CA ASP A 416 -7.33 10.57 12.27
C ASP A 416 -7.68 9.30 11.49
N VAL A 417 -7.37 8.14 12.06
CA VAL A 417 -7.60 6.83 11.43
C VAL A 417 -9.10 6.56 11.30
N LEU A 418 -9.89 6.99 12.28
CA LEU A 418 -11.33 6.75 12.31
C LEU A 418 -12.05 7.59 11.24
N LYS A 419 -11.61 8.82 11.01
CA LYS A 419 -12.19 9.71 9.97
C LYS A 419 -11.45 9.64 8.63
N ILE A 420 -10.42 8.79 8.50
CA ILE A 420 -9.62 8.57 7.29
C ILE A 420 -9.12 9.91 6.71
N LYS A 421 -8.48 10.73 7.54
CA LYS A 421 -7.98 12.04 7.08
C LYS A 421 -6.69 12.46 7.76
N LYS A 422 -5.89 13.24 7.03
CA LYS A 422 -4.81 14.04 7.60
C LYS A 422 -5.43 15.20 8.39
N VAL A 423 -5.04 15.36 9.64
CA VAL A 423 -5.57 16.37 10.56
C VAL A 423 -4.70 17.61 10.54
N GLU A 424 -3.40 17.42 10.68
CA GLU A 424 -2.44 18.51 10.87
C GLU A 424 -1.10 18.14 10.20
N ASP A 425 -0.46 19.13 9.59
CA ASP A 425 0.93 19.03 9.12
C ASP A 425 1.80 19.87 10.06
N LEU A 426 2.72 19.22 10.76
CA LEU A 426 3.60 19.87 11.72
C LEU A 426 4.93 20.30 11.08
N GLY A 427 5.20 19.90 9.83
CA GLY A 427 6.48 20.12 9.20
C GLY A 427 7.62 19.39 9.93
N LYS A 428 8.82 19.99 9.91
CA LYS A 428 10.05 19.36 10.43
C LYS A 428 10.19 19.58 11.94
N VAL A 429 9.48 18.78 12.72
CA VAL A 429 9.56 18.75 14.19
C VAL A 429 10.17 17.44 14.70
N ASP A 430 10.60 17.42 15.96
CA ASP A 430 11.10 16.18 16.57
C ASP A 430 9.95 15.18 16.77
N PHE A 431 10.11 14.00 16.16
CA PHE A 431 9.08 12.97 16.15
C PHE A 431 8.81 12.37 17.53
N GLU A 432 9.84 12.15 18.33
CA GLU A 432 9.72 11.50 19.65
C GLU A 432 9.19 12.48 20.70
N GLU A 433 9.57 13.76 20.61
CA GLU A 433 9.05 14.82 21.47
C GLU A 433 7.55 15.02 21.25
N GLU A 434 7.11 15.06 19.99
CA GLU A 434 5.68 15.23 19.68
C GLU A 434 4.84 14.02 20.12
N ILE A 435 5.38 12.80 20.03
CA ILE A 435 4.75 11.60 20.60
C ILE A 435 4.57 11.77 22.11
N LYS A 436 5.62 12.17 22.83
CA LYS A 436 5.56 12.36 24.29
C LYS A 436 4.55 13.43 24.69
N LYS A 437 4.55 14.56 23.98
CA LYS A 437 3.64 15.69 24.20
C LYS A 437 2.17 15.31 24.05
N ARG A 438 1.86 14.38 23.13
CA ARG A 438 0.48 13.94 22.84
C ARG A 438 0.10 12.62 23.51
N SER A 439 1.02 11.97 24.21
CA SER A 439 0.76 10.72 24.90
C SER A 439 -0.13 10.95 26.13
N GLN A 440 -1.33 10.39 26.09
CA GLN A 440 -2.27 10.43 27.21
C GLN A 440 -2.22 9.12 28.00
N ARG A 441 -2.51 9.20 29.30
CA ARG A 441 -2.57 8.03 30.19
C ARG A 441 -3.92 7.32 30.08
N ILE A 442 -4.25 6.86 28.88
CA ILE A 442 -5.46 6.12 28.53
C ILE A 442 -5.01 4.84 27.82
N TYR A 443 -5.73 3.74 27.97
CA TYR A 443 -5.47 2.53 27.20
C TYR A 443 -6.72 2.11 26.40
N VAL A 444 -6.60 2.11 25.08
CA VAL A 444 -7.59 1.51 24.18
C VAL A 444 -6.97 0.25 23.54
N PRO A 445 -7.69 -0.89 23.51
CA PRO A 445 -7.23 -2.10 22.84
C PRO A 445 -6.92 -1.83 21.35
N ASN A 446 -5.89 -2.51 20.84
CA ASN A 446 -5.57 -2.38 19.41
C ASN A 446 -6.67 -3.01 18.55
N TRP A 447 -7.07 -2.33 17.48
CA TRP A 447 -8.15 -2.78 16.60
C TRP A 447 -7.82 -2.67 15.10
N PHE A 448 -6.62 -2.20 14.77
CA PHE A 448 -6.13 -2.13 13.40
C PHE A 448 -4.61 -2.31 13.35
N MET A 449 -4.10 -2.53 12.15
CA MET A 449 -2.68 -2.54 11.83
C MET A 449 -2.37 -1.47 10.78
N VAL A 450 -1.14 -0.95 10.79
CA VAL A 450 -0.68 0.04 9.81
C VAL A 450 0.44 -0.58 8.97
N ASP A 451 0.26 -0.53 7.66
CA ASP A 451 1.23 -0.92 6.65
C ASP A 451 1.67 0.32 5.84
N LEU A 452 2.98 0.49 5.67
CA LEU A 452 3.59 1.61 4.93
C LEU A 452 4.27 1.15 3.63
N LYS A 453 4.05 -0.08 3.16
CA LYS A 453 4.72 -0.62 1.98
C LYS A 453 4.58 0.26 0.73
N THR A 454 3.44 0.94 0.56
CA THR A 454 3.17 1.83 -0.58
C THR A 454 3.72 3.24 -0.39
N GLY A 455 4.30 3.56 0.77
CA GLY A 455 4.68 4.92 1.15
C GLY A 455 3.48 5.80 1.54
N MET A 456 2.27 5.25 1.53
CA MET A 456 1.04 5.82 2.06
C MET A 456 0.56 4.95 3.23
N PRO A 457 -0.16 5.51 4.22
CA PRO A 457 -0.64 4.75 5.35
C PRO A 457 -1.84 3.89 4.92
N MET A 458 -1.60 2.58 4.83
CA MET A 458 -2.63 1.57 4.63
C MET A 458 -3.04 1.01 5.99
N ILE A 459 -4.33 1.08 6.29
CA ILE A 459 -4.89 0.57 7.53
C ILE A 459 -5.55 -0.78 7.22
N VAL A 460 -5.20 -1.79 8.01
CA VAL A 460 -5.71 -3.16 7.85
C VAL A 460 -6.53 -3.54 9.08
N LEU A 461 -7.75 -4.01 8.83
CA LEU A 461 -8.75 -4.45 9.78
C LEU A 461 -8.97 -5.95 9.65
N GLY A 462 -9.15 -6.64 10.78
CA GLY A 462 -9.65 -8.02 10.77
C GLY A 462 -8.62 -9.09 10.38
N GLN A 463 -7.33 -8.93 10.74
CA GLN A 463 -6.39 -10.07 10.72
C GLN A 463 -6.91 -11.18 11.65
N ASP A 464 -7.46 -10.78 12.80
CA ASP A 464 -8.46 -11.51 13.56
C ASP A 464 -9.76 -10.67 13.63
N GLU A 465 -10.90 -11.30 13.40
CA GLU A 465 -12.21 -10.65 13.39
C GLU A 465 -12.53 -10.03 14.75
N ILE A 466 -12.02 -10.62 15.83
CA ILE A 466 -12.24 -10.18 17.21
C ILE A 466 -11.53 -8.85 17.49
N ASP A 467 -10.30 -8.69 16.97
CA ASP A 467 -9.47 -7.52 17.25
C ASP A 467 -10.11 -6.24 16.68
N CYS A 468 -10.73 -6.33 15.49
CA CYS A 468 -11.42 -5.20 14.85
C CYS A 468 -12.46 -4.55 15.78
N PHE A 469 -13.11 -5.36 16.62
CA PHE A 469 -14.18 -4.92 17.51
C PHE A 469 -13.75 -4.75 18.97
N ALA A 470 -12.44 -4.73 19.26
CA ALA A 470 -11.96 -4.61 20.63
C ALA A 470 -12.09 -3.19 21.22
N ALA A 471 -12.08 -2.15 20.38
CA ALA A 471 -12.03 -0.77 20.84
C ALA A 471 -13.41 -0.16 21.13
N TRP A 472 -13.89 -0.38 22.37
CA TRP A 472 -15.06 0.32 22.93
C TRP A 472 -14.64 1.62 23.64
N VAL A 473 -15.28 2.74 23.30
CA VAL A 473 -14.99 4.06 23.88
C VAL A 473 -16.28 4.85 24.15
N SER A 474 -16.18 5.90 24.97
CA SER A 474 -17.24 6.91 25.10
C SER A 474 -17.37 7.74 23.82
N ALA A 475 -18.59 8.07 23.41
CA ALA A 475 -18.82 9.01 22.31
C ALA A 475 -18.33 10.45 22.61
N GLU A 476 -18.22 10.80 23.90
CA GLU A 476 -17.66 12.09 24.35
C GLU A 476 -16.17 12.24 24.01
N ALA A 477 -15.49 11.16 23.58
CA ALA A 477 -14.12 11.17 23.07
C ALA A 477 -14.00 11.80 21.65
N GLY A 478 -14.74 12.89 21.39
CA GLY A 478 -14.63 13.69 20.17
C GLY A 478 -15.42 13.16 18.97
N LEU A 479 -16.58 12.52 19.20
CA LEU A 479 -17.53 12.12 18.15
C LEU A 479 -18.83 12.94 18.15
N GLN A 480 -19.33 13.39 19.32
CA GLN A 480 -20.47 14.34 19.43
C GLN A 480 -20.59 14.87 20.88
N GLU A 481 -21.27 16.01 21.09
CA GLU A 481 -21.76 16.42 22.43
C GLU A 481 -23.08 15.68 22.74
N PRO A 482 -23.35 15.27 23.99
CA PRO A 482 -24.54 14.49 24.34
C PRO A 482 -25.84 15.22 23.98
N ALA A 483 -26.77 14.51 23.33
CA ALA A 483 -28.12 15.04 23.07
C ALA A 483 -28.93 15.25 24.38
N GLU A 484 -28.59 14.50 25.43
CA GLU A 484 -29.13 14.67 26.78
C GLU A 484 -27.98 14.82 27.80
N PRO A 485 -28.02 15.81 28.71
CA PRO A 485 -27.01 15.98 29.74
C PRO A 485 -26.98 14.76 30.67
N GLY A 486 -25.88 14.00 30.64
CA GLY A 486 -25.65 12.81 31.47
C GLY A 486 -25.69 11.47 30.74
N SER A 487 -25.99 11.43 29.44
CA SER A 487 -25.89 10.22 28.63
C SER A 487 -24.49 10.05 28.04
N ASP A 488 -23.80 8.96 28.40
CA ASP A 488 -22.46 8.60 27.91
C ASP A 488 -22.52 7.33 27.03
N PRO A 489 -23.01 7.45 25.76
CA PRO A 489 -23.16 6.30 24.89
C PRO A 489 -21.81 5.69 24.55
N LYS A 490 -21.74 4.35 24.61
CA LYS A 490 -20.54 3.58 24.26
C LYS A 490 -20.59 3.19 22.79
N VAL A 491 -19.52 3.52 22.07
CA VAL A 491 -19.37 3.23 20.64
C VAL A 491 -18.17 2.33 20.40
N ASN A 492 -18.19 1.62 19.27
CA ASN A 492 -17.11 0.73 18.86
C ASN A 492 -16.45 1.27 17.59
N TYR A 493 -15.15 1.59 17.65
CA TYR A 493 -14.45 2.23 16.53
C TYR A 493 -14.46 1.40 15.25
N GLY A 494 -14.20 0.09 15.34
CA GLY A 494 -14.21 -0.79 14.17
C GLY A 494 -15.59 -0.86 13.51
N SER A 495 -16.65 -0.94 14.33
CA SER A 495 -18.03 -0.93 13.85
C SER A 495 -18.38 0.36 13.09
N LEU A 496 -18.13 1.51 13.72
CA LEU A 496 -18.40 2.82 13.11
C LEU A 496 -17.64 2.99 11.78
N LEU A 497 -16.37 2.60 11.77
CA LEU A 497 -15.54 2.72 10.57
C LEU A 497 -16.04 1.85 9.42
N LEU A 498 -16.41 0.59 9.66
CA LEU A 498 -16.94 -0.30 8.62
C LEU A 498 -18.26 0.21 8.05
N GLN A 499 -19.12 0.77 8.91
CA GLN A 499 -20.36 1.40 8.49
C GLN A 499 -20.11 2.64 7.62
N ALA A 500 -19.08 3.44 7.93
CA ALA A 500 -18.72 4.58 7.09
C ALA A 500 -18.09 4.16 5.75
N LEU A 501 -17.20 3.15 5.77
CA LEU A 501 -16.56 2.64 4.55
C LEU A 501 -17.57 2.09 3.54
N LEU A 502 -18.64 1.44 4.02
CA LEU A 502 -19.65 0.80 3.20
C LEU A 502 -20.99 1.56 3.19
N GLU A 503 -21.01 2.85 3.52
CA GLU A 503 -22.24 3.67 3.63
C GLU A 503 -23.05 3.77 2.32
N HIS A 504 -22.40 3.52 1.19
CA HIS A 504 -23.00 3.56 -0.14
C HIS A 504 -23.38 2.17 -0.69
N TRP A 505 -22.98 1.09 0.00
CA TRP A 505 -23.32 -0.26 -0.44
C TRP A 505 -24.82 -0.52 -0.25
N ARG A 506 -25.48 -0.98 -1.32
CA ARG A 506 -26.91 -1.35 -1.31
C ARG A 506 -27.03 -2.86 -1.50
N PRO A 507 -27.13 -3.64 -0.40
CA PRO A 507 -27.44 -5.06 -0.51
C PRO A 507 -28.80 -5.22 -1.19
N ALA A 508 -28.93 -6.22 -2.08
CA ALA A 508 -30.25 -6.54 -2.65
C ALA A 508 -31.21 -6.92 -1.51
N PRO A 509 -32.46 -6.44 -1.50
CA PRO A 509 -33.43 -6.86 -0.49
C PRO A 509 -33.54 -8.39 -0.52
N PRO A 510 -33.59 -9.06 0.63
CA PRO A 510 -33.71 -10.52 0.65
C PRO A 510 -34.99 -10.90 -0.10
N HIS A 511 -34.84 -11.66 -1.19
CA HIS A 511 -35.98 -12.22 -1.93
C HIS A 511 -36.83 -13.08 -0.99
N HIS A 512 -37.85 -12.49 -0.37
CA HIS A 512 -39.01 -13.24 0.08
C HIS A 512 -39.81 -13.61 -1.17
N HIS A 513 -39.58 -14.82 -1.68
CA HIS A 513 -40.53 -15.45 -2.59
C HIS A 513 -41.87 -15.64 -1.86
N ILE A 514 -42.79 -14.69 -2.02
CA ILE A 514 -44.22 -14.94 -1.87
C ILE A 514 -44.79 -15.01 -3.30
N PRO A 515 -45.28 -16.16 -3.76
CA PRO A 515 -45.92 -16.24 -5.07
C PRO A 515 -47.28 -15.56 -5.02
N GLY A 516 -47.45 -14.46 -5.78
CA GLY A 516 -48.74 -13.88 -6.10
C GLY A 516 -49.14 -12.67 -5.26
N GLY A 517 -48.71 -11.48 -5.68
CA GLY A 517 -49.24 -10.19 -5.23
C GLY A 517 -48.74 -9.07 -6.15
N PRO A 518 -49.57 -8.06 -6.51
CA PRO A 518 -49.19 -7.07 -7.49
C PRO A 518 -48.08 -6.16 -6.95
N VAL A 519 -47.15 -5.79 -7.84
CA VAL A 519 -46.03 -4.90 -7.56
C VAL A 519 -46.56 -3.48 -7.46
N GLU A 520 -46.79 -3.00 -6.23
CA GLU A 520 -46.89 -1.57 -5.97
C GLU A 520 -45.48 -1.03 -5.68
N LEU A 521 -45.03 -0.14 -6.56
CA LEU A 521 -43.90 0.76 -6.36
C LEU A 521 -44.27 1.77 -5.27
N GLU A 522 -44.02 1.43 -4.00
CA GLU A 522 -44.01 2.45 -2.96
C GLU A 522 -42.65 3.17 -2.94
N ASN A 523 -42.71 4.42 -3.35
CA ASN A 523 -41.67 5.42 -3.21
C ASN A 523 -41.27 5.61 -1.73
N GLY A 524 -39.95 5.69 -1.51
CA GLY A 524 -39.35 6.62 -0.56
C GLY A 524 -39.53 6.33 0.95
N CYS A 525 -38.74 5.40 1.49
CA CYS A 525 -38.31 5.49 2.89
C CYS A 525 -37.06 6.37 2.99
N ASP A 526 -37.29 7.68 3.13
CA ASP A 526 -36.30 8.72 3.41
C ASP A 526 -35.89 8.72 4.90
N GLY A 527 -35.43 7.58 5.41
CA GLY A 527 -35.11 7.41 6.84
C GLY A 527 -34.14 6.29 7.21
N ASP A 528 -33.59 5.55 6.24
CA ASP A 528 -32.55 4.56 6.54
C ASP A 528 -31.26 5.28 6.89
N ILE A 529 -30.79 5.18 8.13
CA ILE A 529 -29.46 5.64 8.52
C ILE A 529 -28.46 4.73 7.80
N ARG A 530 -27.87 5.20 6.69
CA ARG A 530 -27.06 4.37 5.77
C ARG A 530 -25.59 4.24 6.16
N GLY A 531 -25.08 5.18 6.95
CA GLY A 531 -23.73 5.16 7.49
C GLY A 531 -23.74 4.87 9.00
N ASN A 532 -22.80 5.47 9.70
CA ASN A 532 -22.94 5.71 11.13
C ASN A 532 -23.48 7.14 11.36
N GLU A 533 -24.06 7.40 12.53
CA GLU A 533 -24.67 8.70 12.86
C GLU A 533 -23.64 9.80 13.20
N TYR A 534 -22.34 9.47 13.21
CA TYR A 534 -21.29 10.32 13.75
C TYR A 534 -20.40 10.98 12.69
N PHE A 535 -20.04 10.25 11.63
CA PHE A 535 -19.14 10.74 10.58
C PHE A 535 -19.25 9.93 9.28
N SER A 536 -18.93 10.59 8.18
CA SER A 536 -18.63 9.97 6.89
C SER A 536 -17.14 10.01 6.60
N VAL A 537 -16.71 9.22 5.61
CA VAL A 537 -15.31 9.12 5.16
C VAL A 537 -15.13 9.69 3.76
N PRO A 538 -13.90 10.05 3.34
CA PRO A 538 -13.68 10.57 2.01
C PRO A 538 -14.10 9.57 0.93
N LYS A 539 -14.94 10.04 0.00
CA LYS A 539 -15.53 9.26 -1.09
C LYS A 539 -14.52 8.58 -2.02
N HIS A 540 -13.32 9.14 -2.14
CA HIS A 540 -12.21 8.60 -2.95
C HIS A 540 -11.36 7.56 -2.20
N THR A 541 -11.69 7.22 -0.95
CA THR A 541 -10.92 6.23 -0.18
C THR A 541 -11.00 4.87 -0.87
N PRO A 542 -9.86 4.24 -1.20
CA PRO A 542 -9.84 2.87 -1.71
C PRO A 542 -10.14 1.88 -0.58
N ILE A 543 -11.07 0.95 -0.83
CA ILE A 543 -11.41 -0.19 0.02
C ILE A 543 -10.89 -1.45 -0.65
N ILE A 544 -10.24 -2.31 0.13
CA ILE A 544 -9.56 -3.51 -0.34
C ILE A 544 -10.01 -4.70 0.50
N PHE A 545 -10.57 -5.72 -0.14
CA PHE A 545 -10.85 -7.01 0.46
C PHE A 545 -9.81 -8.03 0.00
N SER A 546 -9.13 -8.65 0.95
CA SER A 546 -8.09 -9.65 0.66
C SER A 546 -8.15 -10.83 1.63
N GLU A 547 -7.63 -11.98 1.19
CA GLU A 547 -7.31 -13.07 2.10
C GLU A 547 -6.15 -12.64 3.01
N VAL A 548 -6.11 -13.07 4.27
CA VAL A 548 -4.99 -12.76 5.20
C VAL A 548 -3.61 -13.20 4.65
N GLY A 549 -3.58 -14.14 3.71
CA GLY A 549 -2.37 -14.56 2.98
C GLY A 549 -1.93 -13.62 1.84
N GLY A 550 -2.57 -12.47 1.65
CA GLY A 550 -2.17 -11.44 0.69
C GLY A 550 -2.88 -11.49 -0.67
N ARG A 551 -3.67 -12.53 -0.96
CA ARG A 551 -4.41 -12.62 -2.22
C ARG A 551 -5.52 -11.59 -2.27
N ASN A 552 -5.47 -10.71 -3.27
CA ASN A 552 -6.51 -9.71 -3.48
C ASN A 552 -7.78 -10.32 -4.09
N VAL A 553 -8.94 -9.97 -3.51
CA VAL A 553 -10.24 -10.40 -4.01
C VAL A 553 -10.94 -9.24 -4.71
N CYS A 554 -11.13 -8.13 -4.00
CA CYS A 554 -11.86 -6.95 -4.48
C CYS A 554 -11.15 -5.65 -4.09
N ARG A 555 -11.24 -4.64 -4.97
CA ARG A 555 -10.85 -3.25 -4.73
C ARG A 555 -11.90 -2.34 -5.36
N LEU A 556 -12.38 -1.35 -4.61
CA LEU A 556 -13.27 -0.30 -5.10
C LEU A 556 -13.02 1.00 -4.32
N LEU A 557 -13.61 2.11 -4.76
CA LEU A 557 -13.68 3.34 -3.96
C LEU A 557 -14.98 3.37 -3.15
N VAL A 558 -14.98 4.03 -1.99
CA VAL A 558 -16.19 4.21 -1.16
C VAL A 558 -17.40 4.68 -1.98
N LYS A 559 -17.21 5.69 -2.84
CA LYS A 559 -18.29 6.24 -3.69
C LYS A 559 -18.87 5.26 -4.71
N ASP A 560 -18.11 4.25 -5.13
CA ASP A 560 -18.49 3.35 -6.20
C ASP A 560 -19.27 2.13 -5.68
N ALA A 561 -19.36 1.96 -4.34
CA ALA A 561 -20.04 0.82 -3.71
C ALA A 561 -21.54 0.70 -4.04
N ALA A 562 -22.16 1.77 -4.54
CA ALA A 562 -23.55 1.79 -4.98
C ALA A 562 -23.76 1.28 -6.42
N GLY A 563 -22.68 1.10 -7.20
CA GLY A 563 -22.76 0.60 -8.57
C GLY A 563 -23.27 -0.84 -8.63
N GLU A 564 -23.99 -1.21 -9.70
CA GLU A 564 -24.59 -2.55 -9.82
C GLU A 564 -23.52 -3.65 -9.84
N THR A 565 -22.42 -3.42 -10.55
CA THR A 565 -21.31 -4.39 -10.66
C THR A 565 -20.54 -4.48 -9.34
N GLU A 566 -20.26 -3.34 -8.71
CA GLU A 566 -19.58 -3.24 -7.43
C GLU A 566 -20.40 -3.85 -6.29
N SER A 567 -21.71 -3.57 -6.24
CA SER A 567 -22.61 -4.13 -5.22
C SER A 567 -22.73 -5.65 -5.37
N ALA A 568 -22.86 -6.17 -6.60
CA ALA A 568 -22.82 -7.62 -6.84
C ALA A 568 -21.49 -8.24 -6.36
N LEU A 569 -20.37 -7.61 -6.66
CA LEU A 569 -19.04 -8.05 -6.20
C LEU A 569 -18.91 -8.00 -4.67
N LEU A 570 -19.47 -6.99 -4.02
CA LEU A 570 -19.50 -6.87 -2.56
C LEU A 570 -20.35 -7.98 -1.92
N ASN A 571 -21.53 -8.27 -2.46
CA ASN A 571 -22.39 -9.36 -1.97
C ASN A 571 -21.67 -10.72 -1.99
N ASP A 572 -20.81 -10.95 -2.97
CA ASP A 572 -20.03 -12.19 -3.09
C ASP A 572 -18.75 -12.21 -2.24
N THR A 573 -18.19 -11.03 -1.93
CA THR A 573 -16.83 -10.90 -1.36
C THR A 573 -16.82 -10.56 0.13
N VAL A 574 -17.77 -9.75 0.61
CA VAL A 574 -17.75 -9.20 1.97
C VAL A 574 -17.97 -10.33 2.99
N PRO A 575 -17.10 -10.49 4.00
CA PRO A 575 -17.24 -11.57 4.98
C PRO A 575 -18.38 -11.29 5.97
N SER A 576 -18.93 -12.36 6.55
CA SER A 576 -20.11 -12.27 7.43
C SER A 576 -19.90 -11.39 8.65
N TRP A 577 -18.70 -11.35 9.22
CA TRP A 577 -18.40 -10.50 10.38
C TRP A 577 -18.54 -8.99 10.06
N VAL A 578 -18.38 -8.60 8.79
CA VAL A 578 -18.63 -7.22 8.31
C VAL A 578 -20.12 -7.03 8.04
N THR A 579 -20.78 -7.97 7.36
CA THR A 579 -22.22 -7.85 7.05
C THR A 579 -23.07 -7.78 8.32
N ASN A 580 -22.70 -8.55 9.35
CA ASN A 580 -23.35 -8.52 10.66
C ASN A 580 -23.41 -7.10 11.24
N VAL A 581 -22.39 -6.27 11.02
CA VAL A 581 -22.28 -4.93 11.59
C VAL A 581 -22.82 -3.85 10.66
N VAL A 582 -22.62 -4.00 9.37
CA VAL A 582 -22.99 -3.02 8.34
C VAL A 582 -24.45 -3.18 7.91
N ILE A 583 -24.90 -4.41 7.68
CA ILE A 583 -26.26 -4.73 7.23
C ILE A 583 -27.16 -5.05 8.42
N ASP A 584 -26.78 -6.04 9.23
CA ASP A 584 -27.66 -6.52 10.32
C ASP A 584 -27.63 -5.61 11.56
N ARG A 585 -26.75 -4.59 11.57
CA ARG A 585 -26.55 -3.64 12.66
C ARG A 585 -26.34 -4.31 14.03
N THR A 586 -25.80 -5.53 14.04
CA THR A 586 -25.51 -6.25 15.28
C THR A 586 -24.35 -5.59 16.02
N LEU A 587 -24.58 -5.28 17.30
CA LEU A 587 -23.54 -4.69 18.14
C LEU A 587 -22.52 -5.75 18.53
N PRO A 588 -21.20 -5.46 18.41
CA PRO A 588 -20.19 -6.36 18.91
C PRO A 588 -20.34 -6.62 20.42
N LYS A 589 -19.76 -7.72 20.91
CA LYS A 589 -19.84 -8.04 22.34
C LYS A 589 -18.91 -7.14 23.15
N PHE A 590 -19.39 -6.70 24.31
CA PHE A 590 -18.52 -6.02 25.28
C PHE A 590 -17.46 -6.97 25.83
N ILE A 591 -16.24 -6.46 25.97
CA ILE A 591 -15.14 -7.17 26.61
C ILE A 591 -15.26 -6.99 28.12
N LYS A 592 -15.26 -8.12 28.84
CA LYS A 592 -15.36 -8.16 30.29
C LYS A 592 -14.01 -8.48 30.92
N LEU A 593 -13.75 -7.87 32.06
CA LEU A 593 -12.51 -7.99 32.83
C LEU A 593 -12.85 -8.52 34.24
N PRO A 594 -12.32 -9.70 34.64
CA PRO A 594 -12.42 -10.16 36.01
C PRO A 594 -11.42 -9.40 36.89
N PHE A 595 -11.86 -9.01 38.09
CA PHE A 595 -11.00 -8.37 39.09
C PHE A 595 -11.39 -8.77 40.52
N TYR A 596 -10.44 -8.62 41.45
CA TYR A 596 -10.64 -8.82 42.88
C TYR A 596 -10.74 -7.48 43.60
N LEU A 597 -11.59 -7.46 44.62
CA LEU A 597 -11.75 -6.33 45.53
C LEU A 597 -11.43 -6.79 46.95
N LEU A 598 -10.51 -6.09 47.60
CA LEU A 598 -9.98 -6.41 48.93
C LEU A 598 -10.03 -5.17 49.83
N ALA A 599 -10.33 -5.34 51.11
CA ALA A 599 -10.13 -4.26 52.07
C ALA A 599 -8.64 -3.97 52.24
N HIS A 600 -8.25 -2.70 52.25
CA HIS A 600 -6.87 -2.29 52.48
C HIS A 600 -6.42 -2.72 53.91
N PRO A 601 -5.15 -3.12 54.12
CA PRO A 601 -4.66 -3.55 55.43
C PRO A 601 -4.81 -2.53 56.57
N SER A 602 -5.05 -1.25 56.26
CA SER A 602 -5.32 -0.18 57.24
C SER A 602 -6.75 -0.19 57.80
N MET A 603 -7.68 -0.95 57.21
CA MET A 603 -9.08 -1.05 57.66
C MET A 603 -9.21 -1.93 58.92
N LEU A 604 -10.27 -1.71 59.71
CA LEU A 604 -10.57 -2.43 60.95
C LEU A 604 -10.74 -3.94 60.71
N LYS A 605 -10.39 -4.77 61.69
CA LYS A 605 -10.36 -6.24 61.55
C LYS A 605 -11.71 -6.88 61.17
N GLN A 606 -12.83 -6.25 61.51
CA GLN A 606 -14.18 -6.72 61.15
C GLN A 606 -14.47 -6.63 59.64
N ASP A 607 -13.80 -5.72 58.92
CA ASP A 607 -13.99 -5.49 57.47
C ASP A 607 -13.02 -6.28 56.58
N ARG A 608 -12.01 -6.95 57.16
CA ARG A 608 -10.90 -7.59 56.42
C ARG A 608 -11.28 -8.90 55.69
N ASN A 609 -12.45 -9.48 55.94
CA ASN A 609 -12.78 -10.83 55.48
C ASN A 609 -13.55 -10.91 54.15
N LYS A 610 -13.83 -9.79 53.48
CA LYS A 610 -14.56 -9.76 52.20
C LYS A 610 -13.60 -9.68 51.01
N LYS A 611 -13.10 -10.83 50.54
CA LYS A 611 -12.47 -10.95 49.22
C LYS A 611 -13.56 -11.26 48.20
N GLU A 612 -13.86 -10.30 47.34
CA GLU A 612 -14.89 -10.45 46.31
C GLU A 612 -14.25 -10.55 44.93
N ARG A 613 -14.72 -11.49 44.11
CA ARG A 613 -14.34 -11.60 42.69
C ARG A 613 -15.48 -11.04 41.85
N LEU A 614 -15.22 -9.95 41.16
CA LEU A 614 -16.18 -9.26 40.31
C LEU A 614 -15.80 -9.39 38.84
N ILE A 615 -16.78 -9.26 37.96
CA ILE A 615 -16.60 -9.22 36.52
C ILE A 615 -17.40 -8.05 35.98
N ALA A 616 -16.72 -7.13 35.30
CA ALA A 616 -17.37 -5.94 34.75
C ALA A 616 -16.83 -5.65 33.35
N ASN A 617 -17.50 -4.79 32.58
CA ASN A 617 -16.98 -4.33 31.30
C ASN A 617 -15.66 -3.58 31.51
N GLU A 618 -14.69 -3.77 30.61
CA GLU A 618 -13.33 -3.24 30.81
C GLU A 618 -13.23 -1.70 30.79
N PHE A 619 -14.22 -1.03 30.17
CA PHE A 619 -14.32 0.43 30.08
C PHE A 619 -15.04 1.08 31.28
N ILE A 620 -15.41 0.30 32.30
CA ILE A 620 -15.98 0.86 33.53
C ILE A 620 -14.95 1.71 34.26
N GLN A 621 -15.37 2.90 34.69
CA GLN A 621 -14.54 3.83 35.46
C GLN A 621 -14.36 3.36 36.91
N CYS A 622 -13.21 3.66 37.50
CA CYS A 622 -12.92 3.41 38.91
C CYS A 622 -13.97 4.03 39.85
N ARG A 623 -14.57 5.16 39.49
CA ARG A 623 -15.69 5.77 40.23
C ARG A 623 -16.84 4.82 40.50
N LYS A 624 -17.24 4.03 39.49
CA LYS A 624 -18.31 3.02 39.63
C LYS A 624 -17.92 1.87 40.56
N VAL A 625 -16.62 1.56 40.67
CA VAL A 625 -16.12 0.61 41.66
C VAL A 625 -16.20 1.22 43.06
N CYS A 626 -15.89 2.51 43.22
CA CYS A 626 -16.05 3.22 44.50
C CYS A 626 -17.52 3.28 44.95
N GLU A 627 -18.45 3.59 44.03
CA GLU A 627 -19.90 3.53 44.29
C GLU A 627 -20.32 2.13 44.78
N HIS A 628 -19.85 1.07 44.11
CA HIS A 628 -20.12 -0.31 44.51
C HIS A 628 -19.59 -0.64 45.91
N VAL A 629 -18.36 -0.20 46.23
CA VAL A 629 -17.78 -0.36 47.58
C VAL A 629 -18.66 0.33 48.62
N LEU A 630 -19.08 1.57 48.37
CA LEU A 630 -19.86 2.36 49.31
C LEU A 630 -21.26 1.75 49.54
N GLU A 631 -21.96 1.40 48.47
CA GLU A 631 -23.35 0.94 48.53
C GLU A 631 -23.50 -0.51 48.96
N LYS A 632 -22.62 -1.40 48.48
CA LYS A 632 -22.80 -2.86 48.60
C LYS A 632 -21.83 -3.52 49.57
N VAL A 633 -20.61 -3.00 49.68
CA VAL A 633 -19.56 -3.64 50.49
C VAL A 633 -19.57 -3.13 51.93
N LEU A 634 -19.63 -1.80 52.09
CA LEU A 634 -19.69 -1.12 53.39
C LEU A 634 -21.13 -0.95 53.91
N GLY A 635 -22.12 -0.88 53.02
CA GLY A 635 -23.52 -0.66 53.38
C GLY A 635 -23.79 0.77 53.84
N SER A 636 -25.05 1.21 53.78
CA SER A 636 -25.51 2.54 54.17
C SER A 636 -25.52 2.76 55.70
N ASP A 637 -24.52 2.28 56.42
CA ASP A 637 -24.35 2.45 57.88
C ASP A 637 -23.17 3.38 58.19
N LEU A 638 -23.06 4.49 57.46
CA LEU A 638 -22.29 5.63 57.93
C LEU A 638 -23.23 6.55 58.71
N PRO A 639 -22.92 6.89 59.98
CA PRO A 639 -23.86 7.59 60.84
C PRO A 639 -24.16 8.96 60.26
N THR A 640 -25.40 9.16 59.83
CA THR A 640 -25.97 10.49 59.60
C THR A 640 -25.89 11.23 60.93
N ALA A 641 -25.12 12.32 60.97
CA ALA A 641 -25.04 13.16 62.14
C ALA A 641 -26.44 13.75 62.44
N GLY A 642 -27.02 13.31 63.56
CA GLY A 642 -28.02 14.04 64.36
C GLY A 642 -29.47 14.03 63.88
N SER A 643 -30.29 13.17 64.48
CA SER A 643 -31.47 13.64 65.24
C SER A 643 -32.00 12.53 66.16
N THR A 644 -32.22 12.88 67.42
CA THR A 644 -32.78 12.05 68.50
C THR A 644 -34.32 12.11 68.53
N GLY A 645 -34.97 10.95 68.69
CA GLY A 645 -36.39 10.76 69.06
C GLY A 645 -37.40 11.08 67.96
N ASN A 646 -38.59 10.47 67.87
CA ASN A 646 -39.35 9.68 68.83
C ASN A 646 -40.34 8.78 68.04
N SER A 647 -40.82 7.70 68.66
CA SER A 647 -41.82 6.76 68.12
C SER A 647 -43.22 7.36 67.90
N ASN A 648 -43.90 7.05 66.79
CA ASN A 648 -45.26 6.49 66.77
C ASN A 648 -45.78 6.15 65.36
N SER A 649 -46.60 5.09 65.33
CA SER A 649 -47.31 4.49 64.19
C SER A 649 -48.43 5.36 63.59
N SER A 650 -48.61 5.34 62.27
CA SER A 650 -49.87 5.02 61.57
C SER A 650 -49.79 5.28 60.06
N GLN A 651 -50.48 4.44 59.28
CA GLN A 651 -50.63 4.53 57.83
C GLN A 651 -51.38 5.81 57.42
N ASN A 652 -50.94 6.47 56.34
CA ASN A 652 -51.81 6.80 55.20
C ASN A 652 -51.05 7.41 54.01
N ASN A 653 -51.58 7.05 52.84
CA ASN A 653 -51.23 7.51 51.50
C ASN A 653 -51.43 9.03 51.33
N SER A 654 -50.47 9.73 50.72
CA SER A 654 -50.72 10.83 49.78
C SER A 654 -49.44 11.29 49.07
N GLN A 655 -49.56 11.50 47.76
CA GLN A 655 -48.58 12.16 46.90
C GLN A 655 -48.29 13.58 47.40
N SER A 656 -47.02 13.96 47.41
CA SER A 656 -46.63 15.37 47.21
C SER A 656 -45.22 15.45 46.64
N ASP A 657 -45.12 16.23 45.57
CA ASP A 657 -43.88 16.74 45.01
C ASP A 657 -43.04 17.45 46.07
N GLY A 658 -41.77 17.11 46.13
CA GLY A 658 -40.82 17.66 47.09
C GLY A 658 -39.39 17.43 46.61
N ASN A 659 -38.97 18.31 45.71
CA ASN A 659 -37.59 18.48 45.28
C ASN A 659 -36.67 18.59 46.51
N SER A 660 -35.91 17.52 46.79
CA SER A 660 -34.83 17.54 47.78
C SER A 660 -33.54 17.13 47.10
N GLU A 661 -32.86 18.13 46.53
CA GLU A 661 -31.42 18.08 46.28
C GLU A 661 -30.70 17.92 47.63
N SER A 662 -30.66 16.71 48.16
CA SER A 662 -29.57 16.34 49.06
C SER A 662 -28.35 16.10 48.18
N SER A 663 -27.42 17.05 48.15
CA SER A 663 -26.11 16.89 47.52
C SER A 663 -25.42 15.66 48.14
N GLN A 664 -25.61 14.48 47.54
CA GLN A 664 -24.88 13.28 47.93
C GLN A 664 -23.42 13.50 47.54
N ILE A 665 -22.57 13.59 48.56
CA ILE A 665 -21.11 13.64 48.39
C ILE A 665 -20.70 12.48 47.46
N PRO A 666 -19.97 12.74 46.35
CA PRO A 666 -19.56 11.70 45.41
C PRO A 666 -18.81 10.56 46.11
N ALA A 667 -19.04 9.31 45.69
CA ALA A 667 -18.46 8.14 46.35
C ALA A 667 -16.92 8.18 46.38
N GLU A 668 -16.30 8.79 45.37
CA GLU A 668 -14.86 9.03 45.27
C GLU A 668 -14.30 9.99 46.34
N GLU A 669 -15.12 10.81 46.97
CA GLU A 669 -14.73 11.67 48.09
C GLU A 669 -14.71 10.92 49.42
N ARG A 670 -15.29 9.72 49.46
CA ARG A 670 -15.39 8.89 50.68
C ARG A 670 -14.56 7.62 50.62
N ILE A 671 -14.27 7.12 49.42
CA ILE A 671 -13.53 5.87 49.19
C ILE A 671 -12.25 6.14 48.39
N GLU A 672 -11.14 5.59 48.87
CA GLU A 672 -9.91 5.47 48.10
C GLU A 672 -9.78 4.07 47.52
N LEU A 673 -9.56 4.01 46.20
CA LEU A 673 -9.31 2.78 45.47
C LEU A 673 -7.82 2.74 45.07
N LEU A 674 -7.12 1.69 45.50
CA LEU A 674 -5.69 1.49 45.26
C LEU A 674 -5.46 0.24 44.42
N CYS A 675 -4.46 0.28 43.54
CA CYS A 675 -3.95 -0.87 42.80
C CYS A 675 -2.42 -0.87 42.91
N ASN A 676 -1.81 -1.96 43.36
CA ASN A 676 -0.37 -2.03 43.68
C ASN A 676 0.12 -0.85 44.55
N GLU A 677 -0.63 -0.51 45.61
CA GLU A 677 -0.36 0.65 46.49
C GLU A 677 -0.40 2.04 45.82
N VAL A 678 -0.82 2.13 44.55
CA VAL A 678 -1.02 3.39 43.83
C VAL A 678 -2.50 3.78 43.87
N LEU A 679 -2.80 5.01 44.29
CA LEU A 679 -4.14 5.57 44.24
C LEU A 679 -4.63 5.67 42.79
N CYS A 680 -5.78 5.08 42.51
CA CYS A 680 -6.39 5.10 41.19
C CYS A 680 -7.20 6.39 41.01
N ASP A 681 -7.01 7.07 39.88
CA ASP A 681 -7.85 8.20 39.48
C ASP A 681 -9.29 7.68 39.23
N PRO A 682 -10.34 8.26 39.84
CA PRO A 682 -11.73 7.86 39.65
C PRO A 682 -12.19 7.84 38.18
N ASN A 683 -11.58 8.66 37.33
CA ASN A 683 -11.92 8.75 35.90
C ASN A 683 -11.22 7.70 35.03
N MET A 684 -10.21 6.99 35.55
CA MET A 684 -9.56 5.91 34.81
C MET A 684 -10.49 4.69 34.70
N ASP A 685 -10.44 4.03 33.54
CA ASP A 685 -11.15 2.76 33.34
C ASP A 685 -10.32 1.54 33.77
N LEU A 686 -10.99 0.40 33.98
CA LEU A 686 -10.35 -0.83 34.48
C LEU A 686 -9.20 -1.30 33.58
N ARG A 687 -9.36 -1.21 32.26
CA ARG A 687 -8.30 -1.59 31.31
C ARG A 687 -7.08 -0.67 31.39
N THR A 688 -7.26 0.63 31.61
CA THR A 688 -6.16 1.59 31.77
C THR A 688 -5.41 1.33 33.08
N VAL A 689 -6.12 1.05 34.17
CA VAL A 689 -5.49 0.61 35.43
C VAL A 689 -4.73 -0.69 35.22
N ARG A 690 -5.33 -1.68 34.56
CA ARG A 690 -4.67 -2.96 34.27
C ARG A 690 -3.38 -2.78 33.47
N HIS A 691 -3.42 -1.94 32.44
CA HIS A 691 -2.28 -1.71 31.55
C HIS A 691 -1.15 -0.93 32.21
N PHE A 692 -1.44 0.19 32.89
CA PHE A 692 -0.41 1.10 33.39
C PHE A 692 -0.01 0.86 34.86
N ILE A 693 -0.89 0.32 35.70
CA ILE A 693 -0.67 0.19 37.15
C ILE A 693 -0.46 -1.28 37.55
N TRP A 694 -1.36 -2.17 37.13
CA TRP A 694 -1.33 -3.57 37.55
C TRP A 694 -0.12 -4.32 37.00
N LYS A 695 0.08 -4.29 35.67
CA LYS A 695 1.23 -4.89 34.95
C LYS A 695 1.54 -6.36 35.28
N GLN A 696 0.59 -7.11 35.85
CA GLN A 696 0.71 -8.53 36.16
C GLN A 696 -0.22 -9.37 35.27
N SER A 697 0.12 -10.66 35.09
CA SER A 697 -0.68 -11.60 34.30
C SER A 697 -1.92 -12.12 35.02
N SER A 698 -1.95 -12.01 36.35
CA SER A 698 -3.08 -12.34 37.23
C SER A 698 -4.27 -11.39 37.03
N ASP A 699 -5.43 -11.80 37.52
CA ASP A 699 -6.63 -10.95 37.56
C ASP A 699 -6.34 -9.64 38.32
N LEU A 700 -6.82 -8.52 37.78
CA LEU A 700 -6.66 -7.19 38.37
C LEU A 700 -7.13 -7.19 39.82
N THR A 701 -6.35 -6.61 40.73
CA THR A 701 -6.73 -6.55 42.15
C THR A 701 -6.73 -5.12 42.65
N PHE A 702 -7.85 -4.72 43.27
CA PHE A 702 -8.02 -3.44 43.93
C PHE A 702 -8.08 -3.61 45.45
N HIS A 703 -7.48 -2.65 46.15
CA HIS A 703 -7.64 -2.46 47.58
C HIS A 703 -8.46 -1.20 47.82
N TYR A 704 -9.50 -1.26 48.65
CA TYR A 704 -10.29 -0.09 49.02
C TYR A 704 -10.11 0.28 50.49
N ARG A 705 -10.20 1.58 50.80
CA ARG A 705 -10.29 2.10 52.17
C ARG A 705 -11.17 3.34 52.24
N THR A 706 -11.75 3.61 53.40
CA THR A 706 -12.47 4.86 53.65
C THR A 706 -11.48 6.01 53.82
N LYS A 707 -11.81 7.18 53.25
CA LYS A 707 -11.13 8.43 53.58
C LYS A 707 -11.51 8.79 55.01
N PHE A 708 -10.53 8.82 55.90
CA PHE A 708 -10.74 9.38 57.24
C PHE A 708 -10.91 10.89 57.08
N ASN A 709 -12.06 11.43 57.50
CA ASN A 709 -12.17 12.85 57.80
C ASN A 709 -11.51 13.13 59.16
#